data_AF-A0A4W6DL31-F1
#
_entry.id   AF-A0A4W6DL31-F1
#
_cell.length_a   1.000
_cell.length_b   1.000
_cell.length_c   1.000
_cell.angle_alpha   90.00
_cell.angle_beta   90.00
_cell.angle_gamma   90.00
#
_symmetry.space_group_name_H-M   'P 1'
#
loop_
_entity.id
_entity.type
_entity.pdbx_description
1 polymer ?
#
loop_
_entity_poly.entity_id
_entity_poly.type
_entity_poly.pdbx_seq_one_letter_code
_entity_poly.pdbx_strand_id
1 'polypeptide(L)'
;MQSDGDSGMDLEAWLASKEREWKLQAVRIHQLESSLRKAQEECSSLREHYQRLWEAFQFNLAILDERDRELERYDVITARALTVEHNSSLADEIQKQTEEYERMTWDLQRRIQDLEGELTLQRQEMTAAFDSELRQREHEFNLKMDEMHTVVLSHDLKVQVLSKETEVHCQAQLQATEALKASEEFCQQIQTQLQDKDREIKDLTSNVVKALKQCDAQLEAQHQAHTEQLHTLMGKNTKHKNHHIGMKLRTSVILCVCLCFCLSVCLSVYSCFQRLRTEVETTQIHWEKYINHVSSNMVVKDTEIVALQERETKLKNELEWSREEMERYKQQLSAGLARERVLEQMQIQMELEWQRHCEDMKAKHSLANEQLIQDLTHARDQAKAELREREQELQDLTVLLCTINTKRDQAIQGLTPKVDSLTSEEIRRLQEQNSILRTVVTQMRKNMEDLSHPLPHLQSQPQASSLQPIQHPGALAATSITPTANGQMATGPPPQSTDNSPKVSSAHFLAPGASFTKTGGGLFLEKCAKTSDLTKLEVTVAQTESASANIMEQLTYEFHPGVSSSFILSSLQSALVQQLQGENQHLQQQQISNQFESIQGERSNPLIMHFRLKQAVSCITRLSRENQQLIEMGNRLRGQITTAGIQEPVQPEKDSSTEKQRHQHDQLSALEQLQYQLTTQVSAPTQFPNLHFISPEPANYKLQ
;
A
#
# COMPACT_ATOMS: atom_id res chain seq x y z
N MET A 1 -92.84 151.75 -30.83
CA MET A 1 -92.27 150.93 -31.93
C MET A 1 -91.17 150.07 -31.32
N GLN A 2 -90.79 148.97 -31.98
CA GLN A 2 -89.85 147.95 -31.49
C GLN A 2 -90.41 147.15 -30.29
N SER A 3 -90.31 145.82 -30.26
CA SER A 3 -89.98 144.87 -31.35
C SER A 3 -90.49 143.47 -31.01
N ASP A 4 -90.99 142.75 -32.02
CA ASP A 4 -91.11 141.29 -31.96
C ASP A 4 -89.73 140.66 -31.75
N GLY A 5 -89.64 139.56 -30.98
CA GLY A 5 -88.38 138.85 -30.74
C GLY A 5 -88.41 137.78 -29.65
N ASP A 6 -89.35 137.85 -28.70
CA ASP A 6 -89.32 137.04 -27.47
C ASP A 6 -89.68 135.55 -27.69
N SER A 7 -90.51 135.24 -28.70
CA SER A 7 -90.95 133.87 -29.00
C SER A 7 -89.90 132.97 -29.66
N GLY A 8 -88.77 133.54 -30.12
CA GLY A 8 -87.61 132.75 -30.58
C GLY A 8 -86.79 132.22 -29.41
N MET A 9 -86.62 133.04 -28.37
CA MET A 9 -85.72 132.72 -27.24
C MET A 9 -86.19 131.54 -26.39
N ASP A 10 -87.51 131.32 -26.25
CA ASP A 10 -88.02 130.17 -25.50
C ASP A 10 -87.73 128.83 -26.21
N LEU A 11 -87.85 128.78 -27.55
CA LEU A 11 -87.52 127.59 -28.33
C LEU A 11 -86.00 127.35 -28.34
N GLU A 12 -85.18 128.40 -28.47
CA GLU A 12 -83.72 128.29 -28.33
C GLU A 12 -83.30 127.88 -26.91
N ALA A 13 -83.95 128.39 -25.86
CA ALA A 13 -83.69 128.00 -24.48
C ALA A 13 -84.06 126.53 -24.22
N TRP A 14 -85.19 126.05 -24.76
CA TRP A 14 -85.60 124.64 -24.69
C TRP A 14 -84.65 123.74 -25.46
N LEU A 15 -84.28 124.10 -26.70
CA LEU A 15 -83.31 123.37 -27.50
C LEU A 15 -81.93 123.33 -26.83
N ALA A 16 -81.43 124.44 -26.30
CA ALA A 16 -80.19 124.48 -25.53
C ALA A 16 -80.28 123.68 -24.22
N SER A 17 -81.47 123.56 -23.61
CA SER A 17 -81.70 122.72 -22.43
C SER A 17 -81.63 121.24 -22.79
N LYS A 18 -82.32 120.82 -23.86
CA LYS A 18 -82.23 119.46 -24.39
C LYS A 18 -80.83 119.13 -24.91
N GLU A 19 -80.12 120.08 -25.52
CA GLU A 19 -78.74 119.90 -25.95
C GLU A 19 -77.80 119.71 -24.74
N ARG A 20 -78.00 120.46 -23.65
CA ARG A 20 -77.31 120.25 -22.37
C ARG A 20 -77.63 118.87 -21.76
N GLU A 21 -78.88 118.43 -21.83
CA GLU A 21 -79.32 117.10 -21.38
C GLU A 21 -78.69 115.97 -22.21
N TRP A 22 -78.70 116.07 -23.54
CA TRP A 22 -78.03 115.14 -24.45
C TRP A 22 -76.51 115.11 -24.24
N LYS A 23 -75.87 116.27 -24.04
CA LYS A 23 -74.44 116.36 -23.71
C LYS A 23 -74.13 115.70 -22.37
N LEU A 24 -74.95 115.94 -21.34
CA LEU A 24 -74.80 115.30 -20.02
C LEU A 24 -75.01 113.78 -20.11
N GLN A 25 -75.97 113.33 -20.90
CA GLN A 25 -76.25 111.91 -21.12
C GLN A 25 -75.14 111.23 -21.94
N ALA A 26 -74.57 111.90 -22.95
CA ALA A 26 -73.39 111.43 -23.67
C ALA A 26 -72.15 111.31 -22.76
N VAL A 27 -71.90 112.30 -21.90
CA VAL A 27 -70.85 112.23 -20.87
C VAL A 27 -71.11 111.08 -19.88
N ARG A 28 -72.36 110.87 -19.46
CA ARG A 28 -72.72 109.75 -18.57
C ARG A 28 -72.55 108.39 -19.23
N ILE A 29 -72.93 108.24 -20.50
CA ILE A 29 -72.71 107.02 -21.29
C ILE A 29 -71.20 106.78 -21.42
N HIS A 30 -70.43 107.76 -21.84
CA HIS A 30 -68.98 107.63 -22.01
C HIS A 30 -68.25 107.31 -20.69
N GLN A 31 -68.71 107.88 -19.58
CA GLN A 31 -68.20 107.53 -18.25
C GLN A 31 -68.49 106.06 -17.91
N LEU A 32 -69.70 105.57 -18.17
CA LEU A 32 -70.07 104.16 -17.96
C LEU A 32 -69.32 103.21 -18.89
N GLU A 33 -69.14 103.57 -20.17
CA GLU A 33 -68.28 102.84 -21.12
C GLU A 33 -66.83 102.76 -20.62
N SER A 34 -66.28 103.85 -20.08
CA SER A 34 -64.91 103.86 -19.56
C SER A 34 -64.74 102.97 -18.32
N SER A 35 -65.74 102.96 -17.42
CA SER A 35 -65.76 102.08 -16.24
C SER A 35 -65.97 100.61 -16.63
N LEU A 36 -66.84 100.33 -17.60
CA LEU A 36 -67.06 98.99 -18.15
C LEU A 36 -65.78 98.46 -18.80
N ARG A 37 -65.10 99.29 -19.60
CA ARG A 37 -63.86 98.93 -20.28
C ARG A 37 -62.75 98.60 -19.28
N LYS A 38 -62.56 99.42 -18.24
CA LYS A 38 -61.63 99.14 -17.13
C LYS A 38 -61.97 97.83 -16.41
N ALA A 39 -63.22 97.62 -16.01
CA ALA A 39 -63.63 96.37 -15.38
C ALA A 39 -63.43 95.15 -16.31
N GLN A 40 -63.56 95.32 -17.62
CA GLN A 40 -63.34 94.28 -18.63
C GLN A 40 -61.84 94.01 -18.88
N GLU A 41 -60.99 95.03 -18.80
CA GLU A 41 -59.52 94.94 -18.78
C GLU A 41 -59.05 94.22 -17.49
N GLU A 42 -59.53 94.64 -16.32
CA GLU A 42 -59.28 94.03 -15.01
C GLU A 42 -59.69 92.55 -14.97
N CYS A 43 -60.92 92.23 -15.41
CA CYS A 43 -61.38 90.84 -15.55
C CYS A 43 -60.53 90.00 -16.51
N SER A 44 -59.88 90.63 -17.50
CA SER A 44 -59.04 89.92 -18.47
C SER A 44 -57.62 89.71 -17.94
N SER A 45 -57.03 90.73 -17.31
CA SER A 45 -55.78 90.62 -16.54
C SER A 45 -55.88 89.57 -15.42
N LEU A 46 -57.02 89.52 -14.72
CA LEU A 46 -57.27 88.53 -13.68
C LEU A 46 -57.41 87.11 -14.24
N ARG A 47 -58.07 86.94 -15.40
CA ARG A 47 -58.12 85.65 -16.12
C ARG A 47 -56.73 85.21 -16.57
N GLU A 48 -55.90 86.09 -17.13
CA GLU A 48 -54.52 85.76 -17.46
C GLU A 48 -53.69 85.38 -16.23
N HIS A 49 -53.90 86.04 -15.09
CA HIS A 49 -53.21 85.69 -13.86
C HIS A 49 -53.61 84.31 -13.33
N TYR A 50 -54.92 83.99 -13.32
CA TYR A 50 -55.41 82.64 -13.00
C TYR A 50 -54.90 81.59 -13.99
N GLN A 51 -54.83 81.89 -15.28
CA GLN A 51 -54.31 80.98 -16.30
C GLN A 51 -52.82 80.65 -16.05
N ARG A 52 -51.98 81.68 -15.86
CA ARG A 52 -50.55 81.52 -15.53
C ARG A 52 -50.34 80.75 -14.23
N LEU A 53 -51.18 80.99 -13.22
CA LEU A 53 -51.13 80.29 -11.94
C LEU A 53 -51.52 78.81 -12.09
N TRP A 54 -52.56 78.52 -12.89
CA TRP A 54 -52.99 77.15 -13.18
C TRP A 54 -51.92 76.38 -13.97
N GLU A 55 -51.32 77.00 -14.98
CA GLU A 55 -50.19 76.44 -15.74
C GLU A 55 -48.98 76.13 -14.83
N ALA A 56 -48.66 77.04 -13.90
CA ALA A 56 -47.60 76.82 -12.92
C ALA A 56 -47.93 75.67 -11.94
N PHE A 57 -49.19 75.52 -11.51
CA PHE A 57 -49.62 74.37 -10.71
C PHE A 57 -49.52 73.05 -11.47
N GLN A 58 -49.93 73.00 -12.74
CA GLN A 58 -49.79 71.80 -13.58
C GLN A 58 -48.32 71.42 -13.80
N PHE A 59 -47.45 72.42 -14.03
CA PHE A 59 -46.01 72.21 -14.15
C PHE A 59 -45.37 71.68 -12.86
N ASN A 60 -45.73 72.24 -11.70
CA ASN A 60 -45.24 71.76 -10.41
C ASN A 60 -45.72 70.32 -10.11
N LEU A 61 -46.96 69.98 -10.48
CA LEU A 61 -47.49 68.62 -10.36
C LEU A 61 -46.71 67.64 -11.26
N ALA A 62 -46.45 68.01 -12.51
CA ALA A 62 -45.65 67.20 -13.44
C ALA A 62 -44.20 67.00 -12.97
N ILE A 63 -43.62 67.94 -12.21
CA ILE A 63 -42.32 67.77 -11.56
C ILE A 63 -42.39 66.81 -10.37
N LEU A 64 -43.44 66.88 -9.54
CA LEU A 64 -43.63 65.92 -8.44
C LEU A 64 -43.77 64.50 -8.99
N ASP A 65 -44.65 64.31 -9.97
CA ASP A 65 -44.84 63.08 -10.75
C ASP A 65 -43.52 62.44 -11.22
N GLU A 66 -42.59 63.22 -11.78
CA GLU A 66 -41.32 62.70 -12.27
C GLU A 66 -40.30 62.47 -11.15
N ARG A 67 -40.37 63.23 -10.05
CA ARG A 67 -39.55 62.95 -8.85
C ARG A 67 -39.99 61.66 -8.15
N ASP A 68 -41.28 61.39 -8.09
CA ASP A 68 -41.81 60.15 -7.51
C ASP A 68 -41.39 58.94 -8.36
N ARG A 69 -41.47 59.04 -9.70
CA ARG A 69 -40.86 58.05 -10.63
C ARG A 69 -39.35 57.93 -10.49
N GLU A 70 -38.64 59.01 -10.15
CA GLU A 70 -37.20 58.97 -9.93
C GLU A 70 -36.85 58.26 -8.60
N LEU A 71 -37.65 58.47 -7.55
CA LEU A 71 -37.56 57.71 -6.30
C LEU A 71 -37.85 56.22 -6.52
N GLU A 72 -38.91 55.87 -7.24
CA GLU A 72 -39.20 54.48 -7.65
C GLU A 72 -38.01 53.83 -8.38
N ARG A 73 -37.33 54.58 -9.27
CA ARG A 73 -36.10 54.10 -9.94
C ARG A 73 -34.97 53.87 -8.94
N TYR A 74 -34.74 54.76 -7.98
CA TYR A 74 -33.72 54.59 -6.95
C TYR A 74 -34.02 53.41 -6.01
N ASP A 75 -35.27 53.19 -5.62
CA ASP A 75 -35.68 52.05 -4.81
C ASP A 75 -35.45 50.72 -5.56
N VAL A 76 -35.84 50.66 -6.85
CA VAL A 76 -35.59 49.49 -7.71
C VAL A 76 -34.10 49.24 -7.92
N ILE A 77 -33.28 50.29 -8.08
CA ILE A 77 -31.81 50.15 -8.18
C ILE A 77 -31.21 49.65 -6.86
N THR A 78 -31.66 50.18 -5.71
CA THR A 78 -31.16 49.81 -4.39
C THR A 78 -31.54 48.36 -4.04
N ALA A 79 -32.78 47.95 -4.30
CA ALA A 79 -33.22 46.56 -4.14
C ALA A 79 -32.44 45.59 -5.05
N ARG A 80 -32.08 46.01 -6.27
CA ARG A 80 -31.21 45.23 -7.17
C ARG A 80 -29.77 45.15 -6.66
N ALA A 81 -29.21 46.23 -6.14
CA ALA A 81 -27.86 46.22 -5.54
C ALA A 81 -27.80 45.25 -4.35
N LEU A 82 -28.72 45.37 -3.40
CA LEU A 82 -28.80 44.51 -2.21
C LEU A 82 -29.00 43.03 -2.56
N THR A 83 -29.82 42.72 -3.57
CA THR A 83 -30.00 41.33 -4.03
C THR A 83 -28.78 40.80 -4.79
N VAL A 84 -28.05 41.63 -5.53
CA VAL A 84 -26.78 41.24 -6.15
C VAL A 84 -25.71 40.97 -5.09
N GLU A 85 -25.54 41.84 -4.09
CA GLU A 85 -24.58 41.66 -2.99
C GLU A 85 -24.89 40.43 -2.13
N HIS A 86 -26.18 40.18 -1.83
CA HIS A 86 -26.60 38.96 -1.14
C HIS A 86 -26.32 37.70 -1.96
N ASN A 87 -26.63 37.74 -3.27
CA ASN A 87 -26.37 36.61 -4.17
C ASN A 87 -24.87 36.35 -4.37
N SER A 88 -24.01 37.38 -4.41
CA SER A 88 -22.56 37.18 -4.46
C SER A 88 -22.02 36.61 -3.16
N SER A 89 -22.44 37.13 -2.00
CA SER A 89 -22.04 36.58 -0.70
C SER A 89 -22.50 35.12 -0.49
N LEU A 90 -23.66 34.74 -1.05
CA LEU A 90 -24.13 33.37 -1.04
C LEU A 90 -23.33 32.48 -2.01
N ALA A 91 -22.98 32.99 -3.19
CA ALA A 91 -22.13 32.29 -4.15
C ALA A 91 -20.71 32.06 -3.61
N ASP A 92 -20.12 33.03 -2.90
CA ASP A 92 -18.80 32.93 -2.28
C ASP A 92 -18.75 31.84 -1.20
N GLU A 93 -19.77 31.74 -0.34
CA GLU A 93 -19.84 30.66 0.66
C GLU A 93 -20.13 29.30 -0.01
N ILE A 94 -20.98 29.22 -1.04
CA ILE A 94 -21.17 27.98 -1.82
C ILE A 94 -19.86 27.54 -2.48
N GLN A 95 -19.07 28.47 -3.04
CA GLN A 95 -17.77 28.20 -3.63
C GLN A 95 -16.78 27.68 -2.57
N LYS A 96 -16.71 28.35 -1.40
CA LYS A 96 -15.87 27.91 -0.28
C LYS A 96 -16.26 26.52 0.24
N GLN A 97 -17.54 26.23 0.41
CA GLN A 97 -18.03 24.89 0.76
C GLN A 97 -17.62 23.87 -0.31
N THR A 98 -17.78 24.20 -1.60
CA THR A 98 -17.33 23.35 -2.72
C THR A 98 -15.84 23.04 -2.63
N GLU A 99 -15.00 24.04 -2.38
CA GLU A 99 -13.55 23.86 -2.21
C GLU A 99 -13.15 23.07 -0.95
N GLU A 100 -13.98 23.09 0.10
CA GLU A 100 -13.79 22.26 1.30
C GLU A 100 -14.17 20.79 1.03
N TYR A 101 -15.28 20.53 0.31
CA TYR A 101 -15.65 19.20 -0.15
C TYR A 101 -14.67 18.61 -1.19
N GLU A 102 -14.17 19.42 -2.12
CA GLU A 102 -13.13 19.00 -3.07
C GLU A 102 -11.83 18.63 -2.35
N ARG A 103 -11.35 19.43 -1.39
CA ARG A 103 -10.18 19.08 -0.57
C ARG A 103 -10.39 17.78 0.21
N MET A 104 -11.53 17.63 0.87
CA MET A 104 -11.87 16.43 1.64
C MET A 104 -11.92 15.17 0.75
N THR A 105 -12.52 15.27 -0.45
CA THR A 105 -12.55 14.15 -1.39
C THR A 105 -11.16 13.83 -1.94
N TRP A 106 -10.31 14.82 -2.26
CA TRP A 106 -8.92 14.58 -2.65
C TRP A 106 -8.08 13.89 -1.56
N ASP A 107 -8.23 14.29 -0.29
CA ASP A 107 -7.52 13.69 0.84
C ASP A 107 -8.01 12.25 1.12
N LEU A 108 -9.31 11.99 1.03
CA LEU A 108 -9.87 10.63 1.10
C LEU A 108 -9.41 9.76 -0.07
N GLN A 109 -9.42 10.29 -1.30
CA GLN A 109 -8.94 9.59 -2.50
C GLN A 109 -7.46 9.18 -2.35
N ARG A 110 -6.62 10.08 -1.81
CA ARG A 110 -5.22 9.78 -1.48
C ARG A 110 -5.12 8.69 -0.42
N ARG A 111 -5.87 8.78 0.68
CA ARG A 111 -5.76 7.79 1.77
C ARG A 111 -6.25 6.40 1.34
N ILE A 112 -7.22 6.31 0.41
CA ILE A 112 -7.59 5.05 -0.25
C ILE A 112 -6.40 4.50 -1.03
N GLN A 113 -5.75 5.30 -1.88
CA GLN A 113 -4.59 4.88 -2.67
C GLN A 113 -3.39 4.48 -1.78
N ASP A 114 -3.15 5.18 -0.67
CA ASP A 114 -2.13 4.82 0.31
C ASP A 114 -2.42 3.44 0.92
N LEU A 115 -3.67 3.18 1.35
CA LEU A 115 -4.11 1.92 1.95
C LEU A 115 -4.13 0.75 0.94
N GLU A 116 -4.48 1.01 -0.32
CA GLU A 116 -4.34 0.05 -1.42
C GLU A 116 -2.86 -0.28 -1.68
N GLY A 117 -1.98 0.71 -1.59
CA GLY A 117 -0.52 0.54 -1.61
C GLY A 117 -0.02 -0.33 -0.45
N GLU A 118 -0.36 0.02 0.78
CA GLU A 118 -0.03 -0.75 2.00
C GLU A 118 -0.53 -2.21 1.88
N LEU A 119 -1.76 -2.44 1.39
CA LEU A 119 -2.33 -3.78 1.21
C LEU A 119 -1.66 -4.57 0.07
N THR A 120 -1.27 -3.93 -1.03
CA THR A 120 -0.53 -4.62 -2.11
C THR A 120 0.89 -4.98 -1.69
N LEU A 121 1.55 -4.13 -0.91
CA LEU A 121 2.85 -4.43 -0.32
C LEU A 121 2.78 -5.64 0.64
N GLN A 122 1.85 -5.65 1.60
CA GLN A 122 1.67 -6.78 2.52
C GLN A 122 1.40 -8.11 1.80
N ARG A 123 0.66 -8.08 0.68
CA ARG A 123 0.45 -9.27 -0.17
C ARG A 123 1.75 -9.73 -0.83
N GLN A 124 2.53 -8.81 -1.39
CA GLN A 124 3.83 -9.13 -2.01
C GLN A 124 4.85 -9.66 -0.99
N GLU A 125 4.92 -9.06 0.20
CA GLU A 125 5.76 -9.52 1.30
C GLU A 125 5.39 -10.93 1.77
N MET A 126 4.08 -11.20 1.93
CA MET A 126 3.58 -12.53 2.29
C MET A 126 3.88 -13.59 1.23
N THR A 127 3.68 -13.28 -0.07
CA THR A 127 4.06 -14.17 -1.17
C THR A 127 5.57 -14.41 -1.20
N ALA A 128 6.39 -13.35 -1.10
CA ALA A 128 7.85 -13.48 -1.08
C ALA A 128 8.37 -14.28 0.12
N ALA A 129 7.71 -14.17 1.28
CA ALA A 129 7.99 -14.99 2.45
C ALA A 129 7.71 -16.48 2.18
N PHE A 130 6.51 -16.82 1.67
CA PHE A 130 6.19 -18.21 1.29
C PHE A 130 7.14 -18.75 0.21
N ASP A 131 7.48 -17.96 -0.81
CA ASP A 131 8.46 -18.34 -1.84
C ASP A 131 9.86 -18.55 -1.23
N SER A 132 10.21 -17.86 -0.14
CA SER A 132 11.47 -18.07 0.56
C SER A 132 11.47 -19.34 1.41
N GLU A 133 10.38 -19.63 2.16
CA GLU A 133 10.23 -20.89 2.89
C GLU A 133 10.21 -22.11 1.95
N LEU A 134 9.53 -21.99 0.79
CA LEU A 134 9.43 -23.07 -0.18
C LEU A 134 10.82 -23.41 -0.76
N ARG A 135 11.59 -22.39 -1.16
CA ARG A 135 12.98 -22.56 -1.63
C ARG A 135 13.92 -23.04 -0.52
N GLN A 136 13.72 -22.62 0.73
CA GLN A 136 14.49 -23.15 1.85
C GLN A 136 14.23 -24.65 2.02
N ARG A 137 12.97 -25.10 2.06
CA ARG A 137 12.64 -26.52 2.18
C ARG A 137 13.10 -27.34 0.97
N GLU A 138 12.99 -26.80 -0.25
CA GLU A 138 13.55 -27.43 -1.45
C GLU A 138 15.07 -27.62 -1.31
N HIS A 139 15.80 -26.61 -0.83
CA HIS A 139 17.23 -26.72 -0.57
C HIS A 139 17.56 -27.74 0.55
N GLU A 140 16.82 -27.74 1.65
CA GLU A 140 16.96 -28.73 2.75
C GLU A 140 16.73 -30.16 2.26
N PHE A 141 15.71 -30.39 1.42
CA PHE A 141 15.44 -31.70 0.81
C PHE A 141 16.54 -32.13 -0.15
N ASN A 142 17.04 -31.21 -1.00
CA ASN A 142 18.14 -31.50 -1.92
C ASN A 142 19.44 -31.83 -1.17
N LEU A 143 19.80 -31.04 -0.14
CA LEU A 143 20.98 -31.29 0.69
C LEU A 143 20.91 -32.66 1.37
N LYS A 144 19.74 -33.03 1.90
CA LYS A 144 19.50 -34.36 2.49
C LYS A 144 19.51 -35.49 1.46
N MET A 145 19.13 -35.21 0.21
CA MET A 145 19.25 -36.16 -0.90
C MET A 145 20.73 -36.41 -1.25
N ASP A 146 21.55 -35.36 -1.32
CA ASP A 146 22.99 -35.43 -1.55
C ASP A 146 23.74 -36.13 -0.41
N GLU A 147 23.36 -35.89 0.86
CA GLU A 147 23.83 -36.66 2.03
C GLU A 147 23.51 -38.15 1.87
N MET A 148 22.26 -38.50 1.54
CA MET A 148 21.85 -39.89 1.32
C MET A 148 22.60 -40.51 0.13
N HIS A 149 22.77 -39.82 -0.99
CA HIS A 149 23.55 -40.30 -2.12
C HIS A 149 25.01 -40.55 -1.74
N THR A 150 25.63 -39.64 -0.98
CA THR A 150 27.00 -39.79 -0.49
C THR A 150 27.15 -41.02 0.42
N VAL A 151 26.20 -41.23 1.33
CA VAL A 151 26.18 -42.40 2.23
C VAL A 151 25.95 -43.70 1.45
N VAL A 152 25.07 -43.71 0.44
CA VAL A 152 24.85 -44.89 -0.42
C VAL A 152 26.08 -45.21 -1.25
N LEU A 153 26.70 -44.21 -1.90
CA LEU A 153 27.95 -44.38 -2.66
C LEU A 153 29.09 -44.89 -1.78
N SER A 154 29.21 -44.38 -0.55
CA SER A 154 30.22 -44.88 0.41
C SER A 154 29.99 -46.33 0.81
N HIS A 155 28.74 -46.79 0.93
CA HIS A 155 28.44 -48.19 1.21
C HIS A 155 28.68 -49.08 -0.01
N ASP A 156 28.31 -48.64 -1.22
CA ASP A 156 28.54 -49.40 -2.45
C ASP A 156 30.05 -49.61 -2.70
N LEU A 157 30.85 -48.54 -2.61
CA LEU A 157 32.32 -48.64 -2.70
C LEU A 157 32.90 -49.57 -1.63
N LYS A 158 32.37 -49.55 -0.40
CA LYS A 158 32.80 -50.47 0.66
C LYS A 158 32.44 -51.92 0.35
N VAL A 159 31.27 -52.19 -0.24
CA VAL A 159 30.87 -53.53 -0.71
C VAL A 159 31.76 -54.00 -1.85
N GLN A 160 32.08 -53.14 -2.82
CA GLN A 160 33.02 -53.46 -3.92
C GLN A 160 34.41 -53.82 -3.39
N VAL A 161 34.95 -53.05 -2.44
CA VAL A 161 36.26 -53.32 -1.81
C VAL A 161 36.24 -54.63 -1.04
N LEU A 162 35.22 -54.88 -0.20
CA LEU A 162 35.08 -56.13 0.54
C LEU A 162 34.89 -57.35 -0.38
N SER A 163 34.14 -57.22 -1.47
CA SER A 163 34.05 -58.28 -2.49
C SER A 163 35.45 -58.60 -3.02
N LYS A 164 36.21 -57.59 -3.43
CA LYS A 164 37.56 -57.78 -3.97
C LYS A 164 38.53 -58.37 -2.96
N GLU A 165 38.44 -57.98 -1.69
CA GLU A 165 39.22 -58.55 -0.59
C GLU A 165 38.88 -60.04 -0.38
N THR A 166 37.60 -60.42 -0.39
CA THR A 166 37.18 -61.84 -0.30
C THR A 166 37.59 -62.67 -1.51
N GLU A 167 37.52 -62.13 -2.73
CA GLU A 167 38.02 -62.78 -3.95
C GLU A 167 39.53 -63.09 -3.84
N VAL A 168 40.32 -62.10 -3.39
CA VAL A 168 41.77 -62.25 -3.19
C VAL A 168 42.08 -63.26 -2.08
N HIS A 169 41.32 -63.26 -0.98
CA HIS A 169 41.46 -64.26 0.07
C HIS A 169 41.14 -65.69 -0.43
N CYS A 170 40.06 -65.87 -1.20
CA CYS A 170 39.73 -67.16 -1.82
C CYS A 170 40.83 -67.63 -2.78
N GLN A 171 41.40 -66.73 -3.59
CA GLN A 171 42.51 -67.05 -4.50
C GLN A 171 43.79 -67.44 -3.74
N ALA A 172 44.14 -66.69 -2.68
CA ALA A 172 45.29 -66.99 -1.84
C ALA A 172 45.10 -68.30 -1.05
N GLN A 173 43.88 -68.59 -0.59
CA GLN A 173 43.54 -69.86 0.07
C GLN A 173 43.68 -71.04 -0.91
N LEU A 174 43.20 -70.90 -2.15
CA LEU A 174 43.35 -71.93 -3.19
C LEU A 174 44.85 -72.23 -3.41
N GLN A 175 45.66 -71.21 -3.68
CA GLN A 175 47.11 -71.35 -3.86
C GLN A 175 47.80 -71.99 -2.64
N ALA A 176 47.39 -71.63 -1.42
CA ALA A 176 47.91 -72.24 -0.20
C ALA A 176 47.53 -73.73 -0.08
N THR A 177 46.31 -74.13 -0.48
CA THR A 177 45.90 -75.54 -0.50
C THR A 177 46.61 -76.35 -1.60
N GLU A 178 46.86 -75.76 -2.76
CA GLU A 178 47.64 -76.37 -3.84
C GLU A 178 49.10 -76.58 -3.43
N ALA A 179 49.72 -75.57 -2.80
CA ALA A 179 51.08 -75.64 -2.29
C ALA A 179 51.22 -76.62 -1.11
N LEU A 180 50.22 -76.67 -0.21
CA LEU A 180 50.16 -77.67 0.86
C LEU A 180 50.10 -79.09 0.28
N LYS A 181 49.19 -79.35 -0.67
CA LYS A 181 49.04 -80.65 -1.31
C LYS A 181 50.32 -81.09 -2.04
N ALA A 182 50.98 -80.19 -2.77
CA ALA A 182 52.27 -80.49 -3.40
C ALA A 182 53.38 -80.80 -2.37
N SER A 183 53.37 -80.13 -1.21
CA SER A 183 54.28 -80.43 -0.10
C SER A 183 53.96 -81.77 0.58
N GLU A 184 52.69 -82.12 0.76
CA GLU A 184 52.25 -83.42 1.28
C GLU A 184 52.64 -84.56 0.34
N GLU A 185 52.44 -84.41 -0.97
CA GLU A 185 52.87 -85.36 -2.00
C GLU A 185 54.40 -85.56 -1.99
N PHE A 186 55.17 -84.48 -1.84
CA PHE A 186 56.63 -84.54 -1.68
C PHE A 186 57.04 -85.22 -0.36
N CYS A 187 56.37 -84.93 0.76
CA CYS A 187 56.64 -85.56 2.04
C CYS A 187 56.35 -87.07 2.01
N GLN A 188 55.27 -87.49 1.34
CA GLN A 188 54.97 -88.90 1.10
C GLN A 188 56.06 -89.57 0.24
N GLN A 189 56.57 -88.88 -0.79
CA GLN A 189 57.66 -89.37 -1.63
C GLN A 189 58.98 -89.54 -0.87
N ILE A 190 59.32 -88.62 0.03
CA ILE A 190 60.48 -88.76 0.91
C ILE A 190 60.24 -89.88 1.95
N GLN A 191 59.03 -90.02 2.47
CA GLN A 191 58.71 -91.07 3.43
C GLN A 191 58.81 -92.49 2.84
N THR A 192 58.42 -92.70 1.57
CA THR A 192 58.62 -94.00 0.90
C THR A 192 60.09 -94.28 0.64
N GLN A 193 60.86 -93.31 0.14
CA GLN A 193 62.32 -93.44 -0.02
C GLN A 193 63.03 -93.77 1.30
N LEU A 194 62.63 -93.13 2.40
CA LEU A 194 63.16 -93.44 3.73
C LEU A 194 62.80 -94.87 4.15
N GLN A 195 61.56 -95.33 3.95
CA GLN A 195 61.19 -96.71 4.26
C GLN A 195 61.98 -97.75 3.45
N ASP A 196 62.27 -97.48 2.17
CA ASP A 196 63.07 -98.39 1.34
C ASP A 196 64.54 -98.43 1.77
N LYS A 197 65.12 -97.27 2.13
CA LYS A 197 66.46 -97.22 2.75
C LYS A 197 66.49 -97.92 4.11
N ASP A 198 65.42 -97.82 4.90
CA ASP A 198 65.29 -98.47 6.20
C ASP A 198 65.08 -100.00 6.09
N ARG A 199 64.58 -100.49 4.94
CA ARG A 199 64.57 -101.92 4.56
C ARG A 199 65.98 -102.39 4.19
N GLU A 200 66.65 -101.68 3.28
CA GLU A 200 68.02 -101.95 2.84
C GLU A 200 69.01 -102.00 4.02
N ILE A 201 68.91 -101.05 4.96
CA ILE A 201 69.73 -101.03 6.20
C ILE A 201 69.44 -102.25 7.08
N LYS A 202 68.19 -102.71 7.19
CA LYS A 202 67.84 -103.91 7.97
C LYS A 202 68.37 -105.19 7.34
N ASP A 203 68.34 -105.30 6.02
CA ASP A 203 68.90 -106.46 5.30
C ASP A 203 70.44 -106.48 5.39
N LEU A 204 71.10 -105.33 5.23
CA LEU A 204 72.55 -105.20 5.45
C LEU A 204 72.92 -105.54 6.91
N THR A 205 72.17 -105.04 7.89
CA THR A 205 72.38 -105.34 9.31
C THR A 205 72.17 -106.82 9.61
N SER A 206 71.14 -107.45 9.03
CA SER A 206 70.89 -108.90 9.13
C SER A 206 72.07 -109.70 8.59
N ASN A 207 72.68 -109.25 7.49
CA ASN A 207 73.86 -109.91 6.90
C ASN A 207 75.13 -109.70 7.74
N VAL A 208 75.35 -108.50 8.29
CA VAL A 208 76.46 -108.23 9.23
C VAL A 208 76.31 -109.04 10.52
N VAL A 209 75.10 -109.16 11.08
CA VAL A 209 74.85 -109.98 12.28
C VAL A 209 75.07 -111.48 12.03
N LYS A 210 74.78 -111.98 10.82
CA LYS A 210 75.14 -113.37 10.43
C LYS A 210 76.66 -113.55 10.39
N ALA A 211 77.39 -112.61 9.78
CA ALA A 211 78.84 -112.64 9.69
C ALA A 211 79.53 -112.53 11.06
N LEU A 212 79.02 -111.66 11.96
CA LEU A 212 79.52 -111.53 13.33
C LEU A 212 79.34 -112.83 14.12
N LYS A 213 78.15 -113.46 14.09
CA LYS A 213 77.93 -114.77 14.73
C LYS A 213 78.85 -115.87 14.19
N GLN A 214 79.27 -115.75 12.93
CA GLN A 214 80.22 -116.68 12.30
C GLN A 214 81.67 -116.44 12.78
N CYS A 215 82.03 -115.20 13.14
CA CYS A 215 83.31 -114.86 13.79
C CYS A 215 83.30 -115.17 15.29
N ASP A 216 82.21 -114.91 16.02
CA ASP A 216 82.12 -115.18 17.47
C ASP A 216 82.30 -116.67 17.75
N ALA A 217 81.64 -117.55 16.97
CA ALA A 217 81.82 -119.00 17.05
C ALA A 217 83.26 -119.44 16.72
N GLN A 218 84.00 -118.65 15.93
CA GLN A 218 85.42 -118.87 15.62
C GLN A 218 86.33 -118.41 16.77
N LEU A 219 85.90 -117.42 17.56
CA LEU A 219 86.59 -116.93 18.75
C LEU A 219 86.38 -117.86 19.96
N GLU A 220 85.15 -118.34 20.19
CA GLU A 220 84.83 -119.28 21.29
C GLU A 220 85.61 -120.60 21.15
N ALA A 221 85.76 -121.09 19.92
CA ALA A 221 86.60 -122.24 19.59
C ALA A 221 88.09 -122.02 19.91
N GLN A 222 88.59 -120.77 19.84
CA GLN A 222 89.94 -120.42 20.27
C GLN A 222 90.05 -120.31 21.80
N HIS A 223 89.03 -119.78 22.46
CA HIS A 223 89.05 -119.59 23.92
C HIS A 223 88.98 -120.92 24.69
N GLN A 224 88.19 -121.90 24.23
CA GLN A 224 88.13 -123.23 24.88
C GLN A 224 89.44 -124.02 24.75
N ALA A 225 90.28 -123.73 23.76
CA ALA A 225 91.59 -124.39 23.59
C ALA A 225 92.68 -123.87 24.55
N HIS A 226 92.44 -122.75 25.26
CA HIS A 226 93.47 -122.04 26.01
C HIS A 226 93.30 -122.07 27.54
N THR A 227 92.21 -122.65 28.07
CA THR A 227 91.83 -122.55 29.49
C THR A 227 92.40 -123.63 30.41
N GLU A 228 93.02 -124.69 29.90
CA GLU A 228 93.56 -125.80 30.72
C GLU A 228 95.09 -125.78 30.93
N GLN A 229 95.80 -124.75 30.43
CA GLN A 229 97.25 -124.60 30.63
C GLN A 229 97.62 -123.32 31.38
N LEU A 230 98.21 -123.51 32.57
CA LEU A 230 98.85 -122.54 33.48
C LEU A 230 97.99 -121.87 34.58
N HIS A 231 97.65 -122.67 35.59
CA HIS A 231 97.29 -122.19 36.93
C HIS A 231 98.57 -121.94 37.77
N THR A 232 98.74 -120.75 38.36
CA THR A 232 99.82 -120.34 39.31
C THR A 232 101.28 -120.38 38.79
N LEU A 233 102.21 -119.47 39.13
CA LEU A 233 102.34 -118.56 40.30
C LEU A 233 103.38 -117.42 40.01
N MET A 234 103.40 -116.39 40.87
CA MET A 234 104.40 -115.28 40.97
C MET A 234 104.41 -114.19 39.86
N GLY A 235 104.77 -112.93 40.16
CA GLY A 235 105.02 -112.37 41.50
C GLY A 235 105.60 -110.95 41.60
N LYS A 236 104.71 -109.94 41.66
CA LYS A 236 104.79 -108.68 42.45
C LYS A 236 106.04 -107.74 42.34
N ASN A 237 105.76 -106.44 42.14
CA ASN A 237 105.91 -105.35 43.16
C ASN A 237 106.60 -104.06 42.64
N THR A 238 105.99 -102.89 42.88
CA THR A 238 106.57 -101.69 43.56
C THR A 238 105.57 -100.50 43.58
N LYS A 239 105.95 -99.32 44.09
CA LYS A 239 105.04 -98.29 44.65
C LYS A 239 105.18 -96.89 44.04
N HIS A 240 104.17 -96.06 44.35
CA HIS A 240 104.23 -94.63 44.76
C HIS A 240 103.95 -93.49 43.76
N LYS A 241 103.49 -92.38 44.38
CA LYS A 241 103.31 -90.98 43.91
C LYS A 241 102.13 -90.67 42.96
N ASN A 242 101.05 -90.09 43.53
CA ASN A 242 100.53 -88.76 43.11
C ASN A 242 99.34 -88.27 43.98
N HIS A 243 99.64 -87.59 45.11
CA HIS A 243 98.65 -86.91 45.96
C HIS A 243 98.93 -85.40 46.04
N HIS A 244 99.06 -84.72 44.88
CA HIS A 244 99.13 -83.25 44.86
C HIS A 244 98.50 -82.57 43.64
N ILE A 245 98.23 -83.30 42.55
CA ILE A 245 97.62 -82.74 41.34
C ILE A 245 96.08 -82.91 41.36
N GLY A 246 95.57 -84.00 41.95
CA GLY A 246 94.13 -84.31 42.01
C GLY A 246 93.28 -83.44 42.96
N MET A 247 93.88 -82.62 43.83
CA MET A 247 93.16 -81.75 44.79
C MET A 247 93.13 -80.27 44.43
N LYS A 248 93.74 -79.85 43.31
CA LYS A 248 93.45 -78.54 42.70
C LYS A 248 92.43 -78.66 41.57
N LEU A 249 92.55 -79.69 40.74
CA LEU A 249 91.65 -79.88 39.60
C LEU A 249 90.20 -80.15 40.01
N ARG A 250 89.96 -81.00 41.03
CA ARG A 250 88.59 -81.28 41.51
C ARG A 250 87.90 -80.03 42.09
N THR A 251 88.61 -79.28 42.92
CA THR A 251 88.10 -78.03 43.52
C THR A 251 87.84 -76.98 42.46
N SER A 252 88.76 -76.82 41.48
CA SER A 252 88.59 -75.88 40.36
C SER A 252 87.45 -76.25 39.42
N VAL A 253 87.23 -77.54 39.15
CA VAL A 253 86.11 -78.01 38.30
C VAL A 253 84.78 -77.86 39.04
N ILE A 254 84.71 -78.17 40.33
CA ILE A 254 83.48 -77.94 41.13
C ILE A 254 83.17 -76.44 41.20
N LEU A 255 84.16 -75.58 41.45
CA LEU A 255 83.96 -74.13 41.43
C LEU A 255 83.49 -73.64 40.06
N CYS A 256 84.08 -74.15 38.97
CA CYS A 256 83.70 -73.80 37.61
C CYS A 256 82.27 -74.25 37.28
N VAL A 257 81.88 -75.48 37.63
CA VAL A 257 80.51 -75.98 37.39
C VAL A 257 79.49 -75.23 38.23
N CYS A 258 79.77 -74.95 39.50
CA CYS A 258 78.92 -74.11 40.34
C CYS A 258 78.80 -72.68 39.79
N LEU A 259 79.91 -72.05 39.38
CA LEU A 259 79.89 -70.70 38.78
C LEU A 259 79.12 -70.68 37.46
N CYS A 260 79.34 -71.63 36.55
CA CYS A 260 78.59 -71.73 35.29
C CYS A 260 77.10 -72.01 35.52
N PHE A 261 76.74 -72.84 36.51
CA PHE A 261 75.34 -73.08 36.87
C PHE A 261 74.69 -71.83 37.47
N CYS A 262 75.35 -71.15 38.42
CA CYS A 262 74.88 -69.89 38.98
C CYS A 262 74.76 -68.79 37.92
N LEU A 263 75.73 -68.64 37.01
CA LEU A 263 75.64 -67.71 35.88
C LEU A 263 74.48 -68.04 34.94
N SER A 264 74.26 -69.31 34.61
CA SER A 264 73.12 -69.75 33.78
C SER A 264 71.78 -69.42 34.44
N VAL A 265 71.64 -69.70 35.74
CA VAL A 265 70.44 -69.36 36.53
C VAL A 265 70.26 -67.83 36.62
N CYS A 266 71.31 -67.07 36.91
CA CYS A 266 71.25 -65.61 36.98
C CYS A 266 70.88 -64.97 35.63
N LEU A 267 71.41 -65.48 34.50
CA LEU A 267 71.05 -65.00 33.16
C LEU A 267 69.61 -65.37 32.79
N SER A 268 69.13 -66.55 33.17
CA SER A 268 67.74 -66.96 33.00
C SER A 268 66.78 -66.07 33.82
N VAL A 269 67.08 -65.84 35.09
CA VAL A 269 66.31 -64.93 35.97
C VAL A 269 66.35 -63.49 35.46
N TYR A 270 67.49 -63.01 34.98
CA TYR A 270 67.60 -61.68 34.37
C TYR A 270 66.76 -61.55 33.09
N SER A 271 66.78 -62.55 32.22
CA SER A 271 65.93 -62.61 31.01
C SER A 271 64.43 -62.61 31.37
N CYS A 272 64.04 -63.40 32.38
CA CYS A 272 62.68 -63.42 32.91
C CYS A 272 62.26 -62.06 33.50
N PHE A 273 63.15 -61.42 34.26
CA PHE A 273 62.92 -60.08 34.83
C PHE A 273 62.76 -59.01 33.74
N GLN A 274 63.61 -59.02 32.70
CA GLN A 274 63.46 -58.09 31.58
C GLN A 274 62.17 -58.32 30.80
N ARG A 275 61.76 -59.58 30.59
CA ARG A 275 60.47 -59.90 29.98
C ARG A 275 59.30 -59.37 30.82
N LEU A 276 59.25 -59.69 32.11
CA LEU A 276 58.23 -59.19 33.04
C LEU A 276 58.20 -57.66 33.06
N ARG A 277 59.37 -57.02 33.04
CA ARG A 277 59.48 -55.56 32.91
C ARG A 277 58.82 -55.05 31.64
N THR A 278 59.09 -55.65 30.47
CA THR A 278 58.43 -55.24 29.22
C THR A 278 56.92 -55.51 29.21
N GLU A 279 56.46 -56.58 29.87
CA GLU A 279 55.02 -56.87 30.03
C GLU A 279 54.34 -55.85 30.97
N VAL A 280 55.03 -55.36 32.01
CA VAL A 280 54.56 -54.26 32.87
C VAL A 280 54.59 -52.92 32.14
N GLU A 281 55.69 -52.57 31.46
CA GLU A 281 55.81 -51.30 30.71
C GLU A 281 54.79 -51.23 29.56
N THR A 282 54.56 -52.33 28.84
CA THR A 282 53.51 -52.36 27.80
C THR A 282 52.10 -52.30 28.37
N THR A 283 51.79 -53.00 29.47
CA THR A 283 50.46 -52.88 30.10
C THR A 283 50.22 -51.49 30.70
N GLN A 284 51.23 -50.86 31.31
CA GLN A 284 51.19 -49.46 31.74
C GLN A 284 50.86 -48.53 30.56
N ILE A 285 51.58 -48.63 29.44
CA ILE A 285 51.32 -47.82 28.24
C ILE A 285 49.89 -48.02 27.69
N HIS A 286 49.31 -49.23 27.79
CA HIS A 286 47.92 -49.47 27.40
C HIS A 286 46.93 -48.81 28.36
N TRP A 287 47.17 -48.87 29.67
CA TRP A 287 46.35 -48.17 30.67
C TRP A 287 46.44 -46.65 30.55
N GLU A 288 47.64 -46.08 30.33
CA GLU A 288 47.83 -44.66 30.08
C GLU A 288 47.09 -44.21 28.81
N LYS A 289 47.19 -44.98 27.71
CA LYS A 289 46.40 -44.74 26.49
C LYS A 289 44.90 -44.81 26.73
N TYR A 290 44.42 -45.78 27.49
CA TYR A 290 43.01 -45.92 27.83
C TYR A 290 42.51 -44.74 28.67
N ILE A 291 43.25 -44.36 29.72
CA ILE A 291 42.94 -43.21 30.58
C ILE A 291 42.91 -41.91 29.77
N ASN A 292 43.90 -41.69 28.90
CA ASN A 292 43.97 -40.52 28.02
C ASN A 292 42.85 -40.50 26.97
N HIS A 293 42.44 -41.66 26.44
CA HIS A 293 41.30 -41.75 25.53
C HIS A 293 39.98 -41.44 26.24
N VAL A 294 39.75 -42.03 27.43
CA VAL A 294 38.52 -41.81 28.21
C VAL A 294 38.43 -40.37 28.71
N SER A 295 39.52 -39.78 29.21
CA SER A 295 39.54 -38.37 29.64
C SER A 295 39.35 -37.41 28.47
N SER A 296 39.97 -37.66 27.31
CA SER A 296 39.73 -36.87 26.10
C SER A 296 38.28 -36.98 25.60
N ASN A 297 37.67 -38.18 25.66
CA ASN A 297 36.27 -38.41 25.27
C ASN A 297 35.30 -37.69 26.24
N MET A 298 35.61 -37.71 27.54
CA MET A 298 34.87 -36.99 28.56
C MET A 298 34.95 -35.47 28.35
N VAL A 299 36.14 -34.91 28.16
CA VAL A 299 36.33 -33.47 27.88
C VAL A 299 35.59 -33.04 26.60
N VAL A 300 35.63 -33.84 25.53
CA VAL A 300 34.86 -33.55 24.31
C VAL A 300 33.36 -33.48 24.63
N LYS A 301 32.81 -34.48 25.33
CA LYS A 301 31.40 -34.49 25.74
C LYS A 301 31.02 -33.35 26.67
N ASP A 302 31.89 -32.98 27.61
CA ASP A 302 31.65 -31.83 28.49
C ASP A 302 31.61 -30.53 27.67
N THR A 303 32.49 -30.36 26.67
CA THR A 303 32.42 -29.22 25.75
C THR A 303 31.19 -29.24 24.82
N GLU A 304 30.74 -30.42 24.38
CA GLU A 304 29.49 -30.58 23.63
C GLU A 304 28.27 -30.20 24.49
N ILE A 305 28.23 -30.64 25.75
CA ILE A 305 27.18 -30.30 26.73
C ILE A 305 27.14 -28.80 26.98
N VAL A 306 28.29 -28.15 27.22
CA VAL A 306 28.34 -26.68 27.39
C VAL A 306 27.89 -25.96 26.11
N ALA A 307 28.35 -26.40 24.94
CA ALA A 307 27.92 -25.81 23.67
C ALA A 307 26.42 -26.03 23.37
N LEU A 308 25.81 -27.10 23.89
CA LEU A 308 24.35 -27.32 23.82
C LEU A 308 23.60 -26.44 24.82
N GLN A 309 24.09 -26.28 26.05
CA GLN A 309 23.52 -25.35 27.05
C GLN A 309 23.58 -23.88 26.59
N GLU A 310 24.67 -23.49 25.92
CA GLU A 310 24.77 -22.17 25.27
C GLU A 310 23.72 -21.98 24.17
N ARG A 311 23.47 -23.00 23.33
CA ARG A 311 22.42 -22.92 22.29
C ARG A 311 21.03 -22.89 22.92
N GLU A 312 20.79 -23.70 23.96
CA GLU A 312 19.53 -23.74 24.70
C GLU A 312 19.21 -22.38 25.36
N THR A 313 20.22 -21.72 25.96
CA THR A 313 20.05 -20.39 26.57
C THR A 313 19.85 -19.29 25.53
N LYS A 314 20.53 -19.34 24.37
CA LYS A 314 20.27 -18.43 23.23
C LYS A 314 18.83 -18.56 22.74
N LEU A 315 18.38 -19.79 22.45
CA LEU A 315 17.01 -20.07 22.00
C LEU A 315 15.94 -19.68 23.05
N LYS A 316 16.22 -19.86 24.35
CA LYS A 316 15.33 -19.38 25.43
C LYS A 316 15.20 -17.86 25.44
N ASN A 317 16.30 -17.13 25.25
CA ASN A 317 16.31 -15.67 25.21
C ASN A 317 15.60 -15.14 23.94
N GLU A 318 15.78 -15.81 22.79
CA GLU A 318 15.08 -15.47 21.54
C GLU A 318 13.56 -15.75 21.64
N LEU A 319 13.17 -16.86 22.25
CA LEU A 319 11.76 -17.19 22.56
C LEU A 319 11.13 -16.15 23.49
N GLU A 320 11.84 -15.76 24.54
CA GLU A 320 11.36 -14.76 25.51
C GLU A 320 11.25 -13.37 24.87
N TRP A 321 12.25 -12.93 24.10
CA TRP A 321 12.19 -11.67 23.35
C TRP A 321 11.02 -11.66 22.36
N SER A 322 10.80 -12.76 21.65
CA SER A 322 9.65 -12.94 20.74
C SER A 322 8.31 -12.89 21.48
N ARG A 323 8.23 -13.45 22.70
CA ARG A 323 7.06 -13.37 23.58
C ARG A 323 6.81 -11.94 24.06
N GLU A 324 7.84 -11.20 24.46
CA GLU A 324 7.73 -9.80 24.87
C GLU A 324 7.32 -8.89 23.71
N GLU A 325 7.82 -9.13 22.50
CA GLU A 325 7.44 -8.41 21.27
C GLU A 325 5.98 -8.72 20.89
N MET A 326 5.57 -9.98 20.91
CA MET A 326 4.18 -10.40 20.68
C MET A 326 3.22 -9.77 21.70
N GLU A 327 3.58 -9.74 22.97
CA GLU A 327 2.75 -9.12 24.01
C GLU A 327 2.71 -7.58 23.86
N ARG A 328 3.82 -6.93 23.43
CA ARG A 328 3.82 -5.51 23.07
C ARG A 328 2.91 -5.21 21.88
N TYR A 329 2.92 -6.00 20.81
CA TYR A 329 1.97 -5.85 19.70
C TYR A 329 0.52 -6.08 20.15
N LYS A 330 0.26 -7.07 20.99
CA LYS A 330 -1.06 -7.32 21.59
C LYS A 330 -1.55 -6.16 22.48
N GLN A 331 -0.66 -5.51 23.21
CA GLN A 331 -0.98 -4.28 23.96
C GLN A 331 -1.24 -3.09 23.03
N GLN A 332 -0.44 -2.90 21.97
CA GLN A 332 -0.68 -1.86 20.97
C GLN A 332 -2.04 -2.05 20.26
N LEU A 333 -2.36 -3.29 19.85
CA LEU A 333 -3.62 -3.63 19.18
C LEU A 333 -4.83 -3.45 20.09
N SER A 334 -4.76 -3.90 21.35
CA SER A 334 -5.84 -3.69 22.31
C SER A 334 -6.03 -2.22 22.70
N ALA A 335 -4.94 -1.44 22.80
CA ALA A 335 -5.03 0.01 22.94
C ALA A 335 -5.59 0.69 21.68
N GLY A 336 -5.33 0.16 20.48
CA GLY A 336 -5.95 0.58 19.22
C GLY A 336 -7.46 0.35 19.24
N LEU A 337 -7.89 -0.88 19.51
CA LEU A 337 -9.30 -1.27 19.64
C LEU A 337 -10.04 -0.46 20.71
N ALA A 338 -9.37 -0.09 21.80
CA ALA A 338 -9.94 0.76 22.85
C ALA A 338 -10.13 2.21 22.39
N ARG A 339 -9.22 2.77 21.56
CA ARG A 339 -9.42 4.08 20.92
C ARG A 339 -10.55 4.04 19.91
N GLU A 340 -10.59 3.01 19.07
CA GLU A 340 -11.61 2.86 18.02
C GLU A 340 -13.02 2.86 18.60
N ARG A 341 -13.26 2.06 19.66
CA ARG A 341 -14.55 2.02 20.36
C ARG A 341 -15.00 3.37 20.93
N VAL A 342 -14.07 4.22 21.33
CA VAL A 342 -14.37 5.59 21.81
C VAL A 342 -14.70 6.51 20.63
N LEU A 343 -14.06 6.34 19.48
CA LEU A 343 -14.39 7.07 18.25
C LEU A 343 -15.76 6.63 17.68
N GLU A 344 -16.03 5.31 17.62
CA GLU A 344 -17.35 4.74 17.28
C GLU A 344 -18.45 5.32 18.19
N GLN A 345 -18.24 5.32 19.51
CA GLN A 345 -19.19 5.87 20.48
C GLN A 345 -19.38 7.38 20.30
N MET A 346 -18.32 8.13 20.02
CA MET A 346 -18.40 9.58 19.76
C MET A 346 -19.14 9.89 18.45
N GLN A 347 -18.91 9.10 17.40
CA GLN A 347 -19.62 9.22 16.12
C GLN A 347 -21.12 8.98 16.30
N ILE A 348 -21.51 7.90 16.98
CA ILE A 348 -22.92 7.59 17.28
C ILE A 348 -23.55 8.70 18.13
N GLN A 349 -22.84 9.23 19.13
CA GLN A 349 -23.33 10.35 19.95
C GLN A 349 -23.57 11.61 19.10
N MET A 350 -22.61 11.98 18.24
CA MET A 350 -22.68 13.14 17.36
C MET A 350 -23.83 13.01 16.33
N GLU A 351 -24.02 11.83 15.76
CA GLU A 351 -25.14 11.52 14.85
C GLU A 351 -26.49 11.66 15.55
N LEU A 352 -26.62 11.13 16.77
CA LEU A 352 -27.83 11.26 17.59
C LEU A 352 -28.09 12.70 18.04
N GLU A 353 -27.05 13.52 18.26
CA GLU A 353 -27.18 14.95 18.58
C GLU A 353 -27.59 15.77 17.36
N TRP A 354 -26.98 15.52 16.19
CA TRP A 354 -27.38 16.12 14.92
C TRP A 354 -28.82 15.77 14.53
N GLN A 355 -29.23 14.50 14.68
CA GLN A 355 -30.60 14.08 14.43
C GLN A 355 -31.58 14.82 15.35
N ARG A 356 -31.29 14.87 16.66
CA ARG A 356 -32.13 15.61 17.62
C ARG A 356 -32.22 17.09 17.27
N HIS A 357 -31.12 17.75 16.89
CA HIS A 357 -31.17 19.14 16.44
C HIS A 357 -32.00 19.33 15.16
N CYS A 358 -31.93 18.40 14.20
CA CYS A 358 -32.78 18.42 13.01
C CYS A 358 -34.26 18.23 13.34
N GLU A 359 -34.60 17.34 14.27
CA GLU A 359 -35.97 17.12 14.75
C GLU A 359 -36.50 18.34 15.52
N ASP A 360 -35.69 18.93 16.40
CA ASP A 360 -35.98 20.17 17.13
C ASP A 360 -36.30 21.35 16.19
N MET A 361 -35.51 21.53 15.13
CA MET A 361 -35.73 22.61 14.16
C MET A 361 -36.96 22.35 13.28
N LYS A 362 -37.22 21.09 12.90
CA LYS A 362 -38.48 20.70 12.23
C LYS A 362 -39.69 20.97 13.13
N ALA A 363 -39.63 20.61 14.41
CA ALA A 363 -40.70 20.86 15.37
C ALA A 363 -40.98 22.36 15.56
N LYS A 364 -39.93 23.17 15.71
CA LYS A 364 -40.05 24.65 15.78
C LYS A 364 -40.67 25.24 14.52
N HIS A 365 -40.25 24.79 13.33
CA HIS A 365 -40.83 25.24 12.06
C HIS A 365 -42.29 24.82 11.91
N SER A 366 -42.63 23.56 12.23
CA SER A 366 -44.02 23.09 12.20
C SER A 366 -44.92 23.89 13.15
N LEU A 367 -44.47 24.15 14.38
CA LEU A 367 -45.23 24.96 15.35
C LEU A 367 -45.40 26.42 14.90
N ALA A 368 -44.36 27.04 14.32
CA ALA A 368 -44.47 28.38 13.74
C ALA A 368 -45.45 28.42 12.55
N ASN A 369 -45.45 27.39 11.71
CA ASN A 369 -46.39 27.24 10.60
C ASN A 369 -47.82 26.97 11.08
N GLU A 370 -48.01 26.17 12.13
CA GLU A 370 -49.32 25.97 12.77
C GLU A 370 -49.86 27.26 13.38
N GLN A 371 -49.02 28.08 14.02
CA GLN A 371 -49.42 29.40 14.52
C GLN A 371 -49.82 30.33 13.36
N LEU A 372 -49.01 30.41 12.31
CA LEU A 372 -49.33 31.21 11.12
C LEU A 372 -50.65 30.78 10.45
N ILE A 373 -50.92 29.47 10.37
CA ILE A 373 -52.18 28.93 9.85
C ILE A 373 -53.36 29.30 10.77
N GLN A 374 -53.18 29.30 12.09
CA GLN A 374 -54.19 29.74 13.05
C GLN A 374 -54.46 31.25 12.94
N ASP A 375 -53.42 32.08 12.87
CA ASP A 375 -53.53 33.54 12.77
C ASP A 375 -54.22 33.96 11.47
N LEU A 376 -53.81 33.38 10.33
CA LEU A 376 -54.45 33.59 9.03
C LEU A 376 -55.90 33.08 9.01
N THR A 377 -56.19 31.97 9.70
CA THR A 377 -57.54 31.43 9.86
C THR A 377 -58.43 32.37 10.68
N HIS A 378 -57.90 32.93 11.77
CA HIS A 378 -58.59 33.88 12.62
C HIS A 378 -58.88 35.19 11.87
N ALA A 379 -57.86 35.80 11.24
CA ALA A 379 -58.02 37.03 10.45
C ALA A 379 -59.03 36.85 9.29
N ARG A 380 -58.99 35.70 8.60
CA ARG A 380 -59.97 35.33 7.57
C ARG A 380 -61.39 35.28 8.11
N ASP A 381 -61.61 34.67 9.27
CA ASP A 381 -62.95 34.47 9.81
C ASP A 381 -63.49 35.70 10.56
N GLN A 382 -62.60 36.57 11.06
CA GLN A 382 -62.92 37.96 11.44
C GLN A 382 -63.38 38.77 10.21
N ALA A 383 -62.61 38.78 9.12
CA ALA A 383 -62.99 39.49 7.89
C ALA A 383 -64.34 39.00 7.32
N LYS A 384 -64.62 37.69 7.41
CA LYS A 384 -65.96 37.13 7.09
C LYS A 384 -67.06 37.54 8.08
N ALA A 385 -66.74 37.91 9.32
CA ALA A 385 -67.72 38.43 10.27
C ALA A 385 -68.04 39.90 9.96
N GLU A 386 -67.02 40.73 9.76
CA GLU A 386 -67.16 42.13 9.34
C GLU A 386 -67.89 42.25 7.99
N LEU A 387 -67.62 41.35 7.03
CA LEU A 387 -68.36 41.29 5.77
C LEU A 387 -69.85 41.04 6.00
N ARG A 388 -70.21 40.07 6.84
CA ARG A 388 -71.62 39.75 7.16
C ARG A 388 -72.32 40.87 7.93
N GLU A 389 -71.60 41.61 8.76
CA GLU A 389 -72.10 42.81 9.41
C GLU A 389 -72.45 43.89 8.36
N ARG A 390 -71.53 44.18 7.42
CA ARG A 390 -71.77 45.13 6.32
C ARG A 390 -72.88 44.66 5.37
N GLU A 391 -72.99 43.36 5.10
CA GLU A 391 -74.10 42.78 4.32
C GLU A 391 -75.45 43.00 5.04
N GLN A 392 -75.51 42.86 6.36
CA GLN A 392 -76.71 43.18 7.14
C GLN A 392 -77.01 44.68 7.18
N GLU A 393 -76.00 45.55 7.39
CA GLU A 393 -76.15 47.01 7.30
C GLU A 393 -76.74 47.44 5.94
N LEU A 394 -76.23 46.87 4.84
CA LEU A 394 -76.74 47.11 3.48
C LEU A 394 -78.16 46.57 3.28
N GLN A 395 -78.51 45.43 3.86
CA GLN A 395 -79.85 44.87 3.80
C GLN A 395 -80.85 45.74 4.58
N ASP A 396 -80.48 46.22 5.76
CA ASP A 396 -81.31 47.11 6.58
C ASP A 396 -81.49 48.49 5.91
N LEU A 397 -80.42 49.05 5.33
CA LEU A 397 -80.48 50.25 4.49
C LEU A 397 -81.37 50.06 3.26
N THR A 398 -81.38 48.87 2.65
CA THR A 398 -82.26 48.52 1.53
C THR A 398 -83.73 48.49 1.96
N VAL A 399 -84.04 47.91 3.12
CA VAL A 399 -85.39 47.93 3.71
C VAL A 399 -85.84 49.36 4.05
N LEU A 400 -84.94 50.19 4.59
CA LEU A 400 -85.21 51.61 4.84
C LEU A 400 -85.46 52.38 3.54
N LEU A 401 -84.66 52.15 2.49
CA LEU A 401 -84.83 52.78 1.18
C LEU A 401 -86.15 52.36 0.51
N CYS A 402 -86.56 51.09 0.61
CA CYS A 402 -87.89 50.63 0.20
C CYS A 402 -89.01 51.31 1.02
N THR A 403 -88.80 51.56 2.30
CA THR A 403 -89.75 52.27 3.18
C THR A 403 -89.85 53.77 2.83
N ILE A 404 -88.74 54.40 2.44
CA ILE A 404 -88.71 55.79 1.95
C ILE A 404 -89.36 55.87 0.57
N ASN A 405 -89.09 54.92 -0.34
CA ASN A 405 -89.71 54.88 -1.66
C ASN A 405 -91.23 54.67 -1.57
N THR A 406 -91.71 53.72 -0.78
CA THR A 406 -93.17 53.55 -0.59
C THR A 406 -93.84 54.78 0.01
N LYS A 407 -93.20 55.50 0.94
CA LYS A 407 -93.68 56.80 1.44
C LYS A 407 -93.64 57.91 0.37
N ARG A 408 -92.60 57.95 -0.46
CA ARG A 408 -92.47 58.87 -1.61
C ARG A 408 -93.58 58.61 -2.63
N ASP A 409 -93.83 57.36 -2.98
CA ASP A 409 -94.90 56.95 -3.91
C ASP A 409 -96.30 57.23 -3.34
N GLN A 410 -96.52 57.02 -2.03
CA GLN A 410 -97.75 57.44 -1.34
C GLN A 410 -97.94 58.97 -1.35
N ALA A 411 -96.87 59.75 -1.14
CA ALA A 411 -96.92 61.21 -1.17
C ALA A 411 -97.18 61.75 -2.60
N ILE A 412 -96.56 61.14 -3.62
CA ILE A 412 -96.86 61.43 -5.03
C ILE A 412 -98.32 61.09 -5.33
N GLN A 413 -98.80 59.92 -4.92
CA GLN A 413 -100.19 59.47 -5.12
C GLN A 413 -101.22 60.35 -4.40
N GLY A 414 -100.82 61.07 -3.33
CA GLY A 414 -101.63 62.09 -2.67
C GLY A 414 -101.60 63.47 -3.34
N LEU A 415 -100.59 63.77 -4.17
CA LEU A 415 -100.45 65.01 -4.93
C LEU A 415 -100.96 64.88 -6.38
N THR A 416 -101.00 63.66 -6.93
CA THR A 416 -101.62 63.37 -8.23
C THR A 416 -103.11 63.03 -8.05
N PRO A 417 -104.06 63.90 -8.46
CA PRO A 417 -105.42 63.44 -8.69
C PRO A 417 -105.43 62.33 -9.75
N LYS A 418 -106.47 61.49 -9.76
CA LYS A 418 -106.60 60.29 -10.60
C LYS A 418 -106.86 60.63 -12.09
N VAL A 419 -105.83 61.16 -12.74
CA VAL A 419 -105.91 61.87 -14.03
C VAL A 419 -105.78 60.92 -15.22
N ASP A 420 -105.02 59.83 -15.13
CA ASP A 420 -104.70 58.95 -16.27
C ASP A 420 -105.95 58.34 -16.95
N SER A 421 -106.99 58.04 -16.17
CA SER A 421 -108.27 57.52 -16.69
C SER A 421 -109.16 58.59 -17.35
N LEU A 422 -108.93 59.87 -17.09
CA LEU A 422 -109.69 60.98 -17.68
C LEU A 422 -108.95 61.64 -18.84
N THR A 423 -107.62 61.77 -18.76
CA THR A 423 -106.82 62.23 -19.91
C THR A 423 -106.85 61.24 -21.05
N SER A 424 -106.77 59.93 -20.78
CA SER A 424 -106.85 58.92 -21.86
C SER A 424 -108.17 59.02 -22.64
N GLU A 425 -109.30 59.22 -21.95
CA GLU A 425 -110.62 59.32 -22.60
C GLU A 425 -110.84 60.68 -23.30
N GLU A 426 -110.41 61.80 -22.72
CA GLU A 426 -110.53 63.10 -23.40
C GLU A 426 -109.51 63.24 -24.55
N ILE A 427 -108.33 62.61 -24.48
CA ILE A 427 -107.41 62.45 -25.61
C ILE A 427 -108.06 61.59 -26.70
N ARG A 428 -108.71 60.47 -26.35
CA ARG A 428 -109.45 59.63 -27.32
C ARG A 428 -110.57 60.42 -28.00
N ARG A 429 -111.32 61.23 -27.24
CA ARG A 429 -112.37 62.12 -27.74
C ARG A 429 -111.84 63.22 -28.66
N LEU A 430 -110.70 63.83 -28.32
CA LEU A 430 -110.05 64.84 -29.15
C LEU A 430 -109.41 64.21 -30.41
N GLN A 431 -108.95 62.96 -30.35
CA GLN A 431 -108.52 62.19 -31.52
C GLN A 431 -109.70 61.86 -32.44
N GLU A 432 -110.85 61.45 -31.89
CA GLU A 432 -112.09 61.21 -32.64
C GLU A 432 -112.58 62.51 -33.34
N GLN A 433 -112.63 63.63 -32.62
CA GLN A 433 -112.95 64.93 -33.21
C GLN A 433 -111.94 65.36 -34.28
N ASN A 434 -110.65 65.07 -34.10
CA ASN A 434 -109.64 65.30 -35.14
C ASN A 434 -109.79 64.36 -36.34
N SER A 435 -110.27 63.13 -36.16
CA SER A 435 -110.61 62.19 -37.25
C SER A 435 -111.77 62.74 -38.08
N ILE A 436 -112.83 63.20 -37.42
CA ILE A 436 -114.00 63.84 -38.06
C ILE A 436 -113.58 65.13 -38.77
N LEU A 437 -112.80 66.01 -38.13
CA LEU A 437 -112.30 67.25 -38.74
C LEU A 437 -111.36 66.96 -39.93
N ARG A 438 -110.50 65.93 -39.85
CA ARG A 438 -109.67 65.50 -41.00
C ARG A 438 -110.54 64.99 -42.15
N THR A 439 -111.62 64.27 -41.87
CA THR A 439 -112.58 63.78 -42.86
C THR A 439 -113.37 64.93 -43.51
N VAL A 440 -113.77 65.94 -42.73
CA VAL A 440 -114.40 67.15 -43.26
C VAL A 440 -113.40 67.97 -44.08
N VAL A 441 -112.14 68.07 -43.65
CA VAL A 441 -111.08 68.78 -44.41
C VAL A 441 -110.70 68.04 -45.69
N THR A 442 -110.68 66.70 -45.73
CA THR A 442 -110.50 65.96 -46.99
C THR A 442 -111.72 66.08 -47.89
N GLN A 443 -112.95 66.12 -47.36
CA GLN A 443 -114.14 66.39 -48.17
C GLN A 443 -114.17 67.85 -48.69
N MET A 444 -113.72 68.83 -47.89
CA MET A 444 -113.58 70.21 -48.34
C MET A 444 -112.48 70.38 -49.39
N ARG A 445 -111.35 69.66 -49.27
CA ARG A 445 -110.32 69.58 -50.32
C ARG A 445 -110.89 68.96 -51.58
N LYS A 446 -111.58 67.83 -51.47
CA LYS A 446 -112.24 67.17 -52.60
C LYS A 446 -113.23 68.10 -53.31
N ASN A 447 -114.07 68.82 -52.56
CA ASN A 447 -114.99 69.82 -53.10
C ASN A 447 -114.28 71.04 -53.76
N MET A 448 -113.01 71.33 -53.43
CA MET A 448 -112.20 72.34 -54.15
C MET A 448 -111.42 71.74 -55.32
N GLU A 449 -111.03 70.47 -55.25
CA GLU A 449 -110.39 69.71 -56.33
C GLU A 449 -111.38 69.46 -57.48
N ASP A 450 -112.65 69.16 -57.18
CA ASP A 450 -113.78 69.07 -58.12
C ASP A 450 -114.09 70.42 -58.81
N LEU A 451 -113.51 71.53 -58.34
CA LEU A 451 -113.60 72.87 -58.94
C LEU A 451 -112.30 73.33 -59.63
N SER A 452 -111.21 72.53 -59.61
CA SER A 452 -109.86 72.98 -59.95
C SER A 452 -109.04 71.98 -60.78
N HIS A 453 -108.94 72.20 -62.09
CA HIS A 453 -107.98 71.54 -63.01
C HIS A 453 -107.39 72.60 -63.96
N PRO A 454 -106.13 72.47 -64.46
CA PRO A 454 -105.40 71.22 -64.72
C PRO A 454 -103.93 71.11 -64.20
N LEU A 455 -103.40 69.87 -64.31
CA LEU A 455 -102.01 69.33 -64.43
C LEU A 455 -100.75 70.24 -64.41
N PRO A 456 -99.50 69.69 -64.17
CA PRO A 456 -99.08 68.35 -63.69
C PRO A 456 -97.91 68.35 -62.64
N HIS A 457 -97.27 67.17 -62.45
CA HIS A 457 -95.94 66.88 -61.82
C HIS A 457 -95.87 66.80 -60.27
N LEU A 458 -95.53 65.62 -59.69
CA LEU A 458 -94.19 65.05 -59.34
C LEU A 458 -93.57 65.68 -58.05
N GLN A 459 -92.77 65.00 -57.20
CA GLN A 459 -92.43 63.57 -56.99
C GLN A 459 -91.48 63.45 -55.78
N SER A 460 -91.82 62.66 -54.74
CA SER A 460 -90.81 61.95 -53.90
C SER A 460 -91.45 61.04 -52.82
N GLN A 461 -91.26 59.74 -53.00
CA GLN A 461 -91.37 58.64 -52.02
C GLN A 461 -90.00 57.89 -52.06
N PRO A 462 -89.69 56.87 -51.21
CA PRO A 462 -89.91 56.75 -49.76
C PRO A 462 -88.84 55.85 -49.03
N GLN A 463 -89.12 55.44 -47.76
CA GLN A 463 -88.74 54.14 -47.11
C GLN A 463 -87.23 53.76 -46.92
N ALA A 464 -86.83 52.75 -46.12
CA ALA A 464 -87.37 52.11 -44.88
C ALA A 464 -86.33 51.11 -44.26
N SER A 465 -86.73 50.44 -43.16
CA SER A 465 -86.23 49.15 -42.62
C SER A 465 -84.97 49.20 -41.71
N SER A 466 -84.80 48.49 -40.57
CA SER A 466 -85.41 47.29 -39.90
C SER A 466 -84.99 45.91 -40.45
N LEU A 467 -84.68 44.85 -39.69
CA LEU A 467 -84.56 44.60 -38.23
C LEU A 467 -83.92 43.18 -37.98
N GLN A 468 -83.65 42.80 -36.70
CA GLN A 468 -83.50 41.39 -36.19
C GLN A 468 -82.27 40.51 -36.63
N PRO A 469 -81.99 39.33 -36.02
CA PRO A 469 -82.09 38.96 -34.59
C PRO A 469 -80.96 38.08 -33.96
N ILE A 470 -80.89 38.19 -32.64
CA ILE A 470 -80.32 37.39 -31.52
C ILE A 470 -80.37 35.83 -31.65
N GLN A 471 -79.34 35.08 -31.17
CA GLN A 471 -79.43 34.01 -30.11
C GLN A 471 -78.12 33.24 -29.75
N HIS A 472 -78.02 32.84 -28.47
CA HIS A 472 -77.10 31.88 -27.80
C HIS A 472 -77.89 30.55 -27.50
N PRO A 473 -77.36 29.37 -27.01
CA PRO A 473 -76.29 29.18 -25.98
C PRO A 473 -75.48 27.84 -26.03
N GLY A 474 -74.80 27.44 -24.93
CA GLY A 474 -74.92 26.03 -24.46
C GLY A 474 -73.69 25.11 -24.17
N ALA A 475 -72.77 25.49 -23.27
CA ALA A 475 -72.11 24.69 -22.20
C ALA A 475 -71.69 23.18 -22.32
N LEU A 476 -70.58 22.83 -21.62
CA LEU A 476 -70.11 21.48 -21.13
C LEU A 476 -69.57 20.48 -22.19
N ALA A 477 -68.58 19.59 -21.94
CA ALA A 477 -67.59 19.43 -20.85
C ALA A 477 -66.45 18.43 -21.24
N ALA A 478 -65.47 18.25 -20.35
CA ALA A 478 -64.62 17.05 -20.15
C ALA A 478 -63.41 16.71 -21.08
N THR A 479 -62.20 16.92 -20.53
CA THR A 479 -61.18 15.87 -20.29
C THR A 479 -60.23 15.38 -21.42
N SER A 480 -59.03 16.00 -21.43
CA SER A 480 -57.69 15.34 -21.41
C SER A 480 -56.88 15.00 -22.69
N ILE A 481 -55.57 14.83 -22.45
CA ILE A 481 -54.48 14.23 -23.26
C ILE A 481 -53.82 15.12 -24.34
N THR A 482 -52.51 15.34 -24.12
CA THR A 482 -51.46 15.91 -24.99
C THR A 482 -50.57 14.79 -25.57
N PRO A 483 -49.53 15.00 -26.43
CA PRO A 483 -48.99 16.22 -27.06
C PRO A 483 -48.65 16.10 -28.59
N THR A 484 -47.97 17.13 -29.14
CA THR A 484 -46.98 17.08 -30.25
C THR A 484 -47.43 16.88 -31.72
N ALA A 485 -47.21 17.88 -32.60
CA ALA A 485 -46.27 17.79 -33.76
C ALA A 485 -46.30 19.00 -34.74
N ASN A 486 -45.09 19.48 -35.13
CA ASN A 486 -44.65 20.02 -36.44
C ASN A 486 -45.28 21.28 -37.11
N GLY A 487 -44.50 21.88 -38.03
CA GLY A 487 -44.83 23.07 -38.84
C GLY A 487 -44.05 24.33 -38.41
N GLN A 488 -42.78 24.58 -38.73
CA GLN A 488 -42.03 24.48 -40.02
C GLN A 488 -42.52 25.41 -41.15
N MET A 489 -41.72 26.46 -41.44
CA MET A 489 -41.32 27.02 -42.75
C MET A 489 -40.04 27.85 -42.45
N ALA A 490 -38.85 27.53 -42.98
CA ALA A 490 -38.36 27.75 -44.35
C ALA A 490 -38.29 29.26 -44.71
N THR A 491 -37.18 29.81 -45.18
CA THR A 491 -36.28 29.31 -46.25
C THR A 491 -34.78 29.62 -46.04
N GLY A 492 -33.91 29.01 -46.87
CA GLY A 492 -32.50 29.39 -47.12
C GLY A 492 -32.25 29.38 -48.65
N PRO A 493 -31.11 28.88 -49.19
CA PRO A 493 -29.84 28.58 -48.52
C PRO A 493 -28.57 29.17 -49.24
N PRO A 494 -27.63 28.43 -49.89
CA PRO A 494 -26.18 28.53 -49.57
C PRO A 494 -25.29 28.80 -50.83
N PRO A 495 -23.97 28.49 -50.91
CA PRO A 495 -22.95 28.08 -49.92
C PRO A 495 -21.75 29.08 -49.89
N GLN A 496 -20.50 28.86 -49.47
CA GLN A 496 -19.66 27.82 -48.81
C GLN A 496 -18.43 28.59 -48.20
N SER A 497 -17.39 28.08 -47.51
CA SER A 497 -16.92 26.75 -47.04
C SER A 497 -15.97 26.95 -45.81
N THR A 498 -15.49 25.86 -45.20
CA THR A 498 -14.19 25.72 -44.46
C THR A 498 -13.79 26.72 -43.36
N ASP A 499 -13.27 26.32 -42.18
CA ASP A 499 -13.17 24.99 -41.56
C ASP A 499 -12.89 25.07 -40.04
N ASN A 500 -13.19 23.98 -39.32
CA ASN A 500 -12.72 23.57 -37.99
C ASN A 500 -12.29 24.60 -36.89
N SER A 501 -13.23 24.86 -35.99
CA SER A 501 -13.25 24.66 -34.52
C SER A 501 -11.97 24.71 -33.62
N PRO A 502 -12.12 25.03 -32.30
CA PRO A 502 -11.03 25.62 -31.50
C PRO A 502 -10.60 24.81 -30.26
N LYS A 503 -9.56 25.29 -29.53
CA LYS A 503 -9.58 25.22 -28.06
C LYS A 503 -8.80 26.33 -27.34
N VAL A 504 -9.30 26.65 -26.15
CA VAL A 504 -8.74 27.54 -25.12
C VAL A 504 -7.58 26.86 -24.37
N SER A 505 -6.54 27.63 -24.00
CA SER A 505 -6.02 27.65 -22.62
C SER A 505 -4.97 28.74 -22.40
N SER A 506 -5.01 29.36 -21.21
CA SER A 506 -3.92 30.16 -20.66
C SER A 506 -3.07 29.29 -19.74
N ALA A 507 -1.75 29.52 -19.72
CA ALA A 507 -0.84 28.97 -18.73
C ALA A 507 0.31 29.95 -18.50
N HIS A 508 0.75 30.11 -17.24
CA HIS A 508 1.64 31.19 -16.81
C HIS A 508 2.62 30.65 -15.77
N PHE A 509 3.93 30.93 -15.92
CA PHE A 509 5.01 30.63 -14.95
C PHE A 509 5.22 29.12 -14.61
N LEU A 510 6.43 28.54 -14.57
CA LEU A 510 7.73 29.03 -14.10
C LEU A 510 8.90 28.38 -14.89
N ALA A 511 10.15 28.80 -14.62
CA ALA A 511 11.33 28.39 -15.39
C ALA A 511 12.38 27.61 -14.57
N PRO A 512 13.15 26.72 -15.22
CA PRO A 512 14.49 26.31 -14.80
C PRO A 512 15.57 26.82 -15.79
N GLY A 513 16.83 26.93 -15.37
CA GLY A 513 17.94 27.18 -16.32
C GLY A 513 19.20 27.77 -15.69
N ALA A 514 20.33 27.07 -15.83
CA ALA A 514 21.61 27.47 -15.26
C ALA A 514 22.52 28.22 -16.25
N SER A 515 23.66 28.72 -15.71
CA SER A 515 25.02 28.65 -16.28
C SER A 515 25.74 29.95 -16.75
N PHE A 516 26.88 30.18 -16.07
CA PHE A 516 28.20 30.60 -16.57
C PHE A 516 28.39 31.80 -17.52
N THR A 517 29.14 32.79 -17.03
CA THR A 517 30.51 33.19 -17.46
C THR A 517 31.01 34.31 -16.51
N LYS A 518 32.29 34.72 -16.42
CA LYS A 518 33.63 34.11 -16.45
C LYS A 518 34.64 35.25 -16.14
N THR A 519 35.84 34.95 -15.63
CA THR A 519 37.00 35.87 -15.45
C THR A 519 37.01 36.65 -14.11
N GLY A 520 38.13 36.77 -13.38
CA GLY A 520 39.42 36.09 -13.54
C GLY A 520 40.54 36.63 -12.63
N GLY A 521 41.55 35.80 -12.36
CA GLY A 521 42.70 36.11 -11.48
C GLY A 521 42.45 35.82 -9.99
N GLY A 522 43.46 35.44 -9.18
CA GLY A 522 44.82 35.04 -9.54
C GLY A 522 45.80 35.07 -8.37
N LEU A 523 46.34 33.90 -7.99
CA LEU A 523 47.52 33.70 -7.11
C LEU A 523 47.57 34.43 -5.75
N PHE A 524 47.58 33.66 -4.66
CA PHE A 524 48.85 33.38 -3.97
C PHE A 524 48.78 32.06 -3.17
N LEU A 525 49.93 31.46 -2.86
CA LEU A 525 50.00 30.29 -1.98
C LEU A 525 50.26 30.72 -0.53
N GLU A 526 49.66 29.99 0.42
CA GLU A 526 50.35 29.66 1.67
C GLU A 526 50.50 28.13 1.74
N LYS A 527 51.73 27.66 2.02
CA LYS A 527 52.13 26.25 1.94
C LYS A 527 52.82 25.85 3.24
N CYS A 528 52.14 25.04 4.07
CA CYS A 528 52.74 24.46 5.26
C CYS A 528 52.51 22.94 5.37
N ALA A 529 53.63 22.21 5.38
CA ALA A 529 53.88 20.89 5.96
C ALA A 529 52.75 19.84 5.99
N LYS A 530 52.74 18.95 4.96
CA LYS A 530 52.45 17.50 5.11
C LYS A 530 52.95 16.70 3.90
N THR A 531 54.27 16.79 3.68
CA THR A 531 55.01 16.14 2.58
C THR A 531 56.28 15.43 3.07
N SER A 532 56.27 14.97 4.33
CA SER A 532 57.37 14.25 4.98
C SER A 532 57.19 12.73 4.96
N ASP A 533 55.95 12.26 4.80
CA ASP A 533 55.58 10.90 5.19
C ASP A 533 55.44 9.97 3.99
N LEU A 534 55.00 10.50 2.82
CA LEU A 534 54.96 9.77 1.55
C LEU A 534 56.35 9.32 1.08
N THR A 535 57.35 10.19 1.19
CA THR A 535 58.75 9.89 0.81
C THR A 535 59.43 8.88 1.74
N LYS A 536 58.85 8.56 2.91
CA LYS A 536 59.33 7.43 3.74
C LYS A 536 58.80 6.09 3.21
N LEU A 537 57.55 6.04 2.80
CA LEU A 537 56.88 4.80 2.36
C LEU A 537 57.48 4.25 1.06
N GLU A 538 57.69 5.11 0.06
CA GLU A 538 58.32 4.70 -1.22
C GLU A 538 59.78 4.25 -1.03
N VAL A 539 60.53 4.90 -0.14
CA VAL A 539 61.90 4.49 0.20
C VAL A 539 61.93 3.15 0.93
N THR A 540 60.99 2.88 1.86
CA THR A 540 60.92 1.58 2.53
C THR A 540 60.56 0.44 1.58
N VAL A 541 59.66 0.64 0.62
CA VAL A 541 59.30 -0.41 -0.37
C VAL A 541 60.48 -0.73 -1.28
N ALA A 542 61.16 0.30 -1.81
CA ALA A 542 62.38 0.11 -2.62
C ALA A 542 63.50 -0.58 -1.83
N GLN A 543 63.62 -0.32 -0.53
CA GLN A 543 64.57 -1.01 0.34
C GLN A 543 64.18 -2.46 0.65
N THR A 544 62.89 -2.80 0.76
CA THR A 544 62.47 -4.21 0.93
C THR A 544 62.70 -5.06 -0.33
N GLU A 545 62.50 -4.51 -1.52
CA GLU A 545 62.80 -5.22 -2.78
C GLU A 545 64.30 -5.37 -3.00
N SER A 546 65.10 -4.32 -2.71
CA SER A 546 66.56 -4.39 -2.80
C SER A 546 67.19 -5.31 -1.74
N ALA A 547 66.62 -5.38 -0.54
CA ALA A 547 67.10 -6.26 0.53
C ALA A 547 66.77 -7.74 0.27
N SER A 548 65.57 -8.06 -0.24
CA SER A 548 65.20 -9.45 -0.52
C SER A 548 66.06 -10.06 -1.65
N ALA A 549 66.39 -9.26 -2.68
CA ALA A 549 67.36 -9.64 -3.70
C ALA A 549 68.77 -9.88 -3.11
N ASN A 550 69.31 -8.93 -2.34
CA ASN A 550 70.65 -9.07 -1.74
C ASN A 550 70.78 -10.28 -0.79
N ILE A 551 69.76 -10.58 0.01
CA ILE A 551 69.79 -11.72 0.94
C ILE A 551 69.78 -13.06 0.17
N MET A 552 69.06 -13.13 -0.95
CA MET A 552 69.03 -14.33 -1.80
C MET A 552 70.36 -14.55 -2.54
N GLU A 553 71.02 -13.46 -2.98
CA GLU A 553 72.31 -13.53 -3.66
C GLU A 553 73.48 -13.81 -2.70
N GLN A 554 73.51 -13.18 -1.51
CA GLN A 554 74.56 -13.40 -0.50
C GLN A 554 74.58 -14.83 0.06
N LEU A 555 73.42 -15.47 0.24
CA LEU A 555 73.32 -16.85 0.76
C LEU A 555 73.75 -17.93 -0.24
N THR A 556 74.13 -17.55 -1.47
CA THR A 556 74.51 -18.50 -2.52
C THR A 556 76.04 -18.65 -2.69
N TYR A 557 76.87 -17.81 -2.04
CA TYR A 557 78.33 -17.80 -2.29
C TYR A 557 79.25 -18.12 -1.08
N GLU A 558 78.76 -18.09 0.16
CA GLU A 558 79.53 -18.56 1.33
C GLU A 558 78.69 -19.45 2.25
N PHE A 559 78.82 -20.78 2.13
CA PHE A 559 78.91 -21.74 3.26
C PHE A 559 79.21 -23.17 2.77
N HIS A 560 79.97 -23.94 3.56
CA HIS A 560 80.26 -25.35 3.27
C HIS A 560 79.05 -26.28 3.56
N PRO A 561 78.95 -27.46 2.92
CA PRO A 561 77.80 -28.36 3.07
C PRO A 561 77.85 -29.11 4.41
N GLY A 562 77.16 -28.57 5.43
CA GLY A 562 77.13 -29.19 6.77
C GLY A 562 76.04 -28.70 7.73
N VAL A 563 75.12 -27.83 7.31
CA VAL A 563 74.06 -27.29 8.19
C VAL A 563 72.69 -27.80 7.74
N SER A 564 71.94 -28.42 8.66
CA SER A 564 70.66 -29.06 8.36
C SER A 564 69.55 -28.07 8.03
N SER A 565 68.74 -28.38 7.00
CA SER A 565 67.67 -27.51 6.46
C SER A 565 66.62 -27.06 7.48
N SER A 566 66.47 -27.76 8.61
CA SER A 566 65.57 -27.36 9.70
C SER A 566 65.98 -26.04 10.36
N PHE A 567 67.26 -25.69 10.37
CA PHE A 567 67.73 -24.42 10.97
C PHE A 567 67.34 -23.21 10.11
N ILE A 568 67.47 -23.34 8.78
CA ILE A 568 67.00 -22.34 7.81
C ILE A 568 65.48 -22.15 7.93
N LEU A 569 64.71 -23.25 7.98
CA LEU A 569 63.26 -23.19 8.09
C LEU A 569 62.80 -22.53 9.42
N SER A 570 63.44 -22.89 10.53
CA SER A 570 63.13 -22.33 11.85
C SER A 570 63.47 -20.84 11.94
N SER A 571 64.58 -20.39 11.35
CA SER A 571 64.95 -18.97 11.30
C SER A 571 63.97 -18.14 10.46
N LEU A 572 63.56 -18.65 9.28
CA LEU A 572 62.52 -18.01 8.45
C LEU A 572 61.17 -17.93 9.16
N GLN A 573 60.76 -19.02 9.83
CA GLN A 573 59.51 -19.05 10.58
C GLN A 573 59.53 -18.08 11.78
N SER A 574 60.67 -17.95 12.46
CA SER A 574 60.83 -16.99 13.57
C SER A 574 60.77 -15.53 13.08
N ALA A 575 61.41 -15.21 11.95
CA ALA A 575 61.36 -13.89 11.35
C ALA A 575 59.93 -13.51 10.92
N LEU A 576 59.20 -14.43 10.28
CA LEU A 576 57.80 -14.22 9.86
C LEU A 576 56.88 -13.99 11.07
N VAL A 577 57.07 -14.73 12.17
CA VAL A 577 56.30 -14.53 13.41
C VAL A 577 56.59 -13.17 14.04
N GLN A 578 57.85 -12.71 14.07
CA GLN A 578 58.18 -11.36 14.57
C GLN A 578 57.58 -10.25 13.70
N GLN A 579 57.56 -10.41 12.38
CA GLN A 579 56.91 -9.45 11.48
C GLN A 579 55.39 -9.37 11.75
N LEU A 580 54.71 -10.52 11.82
CA LEU A 580 53.28 -10.58 12.12
C LEU A 580 52.94 -10.03 13.52
N GLN A 581 53.83 -10.18 14.50
CA GLN A 581 53.68 -9.55 15.81
C GLN A 581 53.84 -8.02 15.75
N GLY A 582 54.78 -7.50 14.96
CA GLY A 582 54.93 -6.06 14.72
C GLY A 582 53.71 -5.45 14.02
N GLU A 583 53.18 -6.11 13.00
CA GLU A 583 51.97 -5.70 12.28
C GLU A 583 50.73 -5.70 13.20
N ASN A 584 50.58 -6.72 14.07
CA ASN A 584 49.53 -6.74 15.09
C ASN A 584 49.67 -5.61 16.12
N GLN A 585 50.88 -5.32 16.60
CA GLN A 585 51.12 -4.19 17.51
C GLN A 585 50.80 -2.85 16.85
N HIS A 586 51.12 -2.67 15.57
CA HIS A 586 50.76 -1.48 14.81
C HIS A 586 49.23 -1.32 14.65
N LEU A 587 48.52 -2.40 14.30
CA LEU A 587 47.05 -2.40 14.23
C LEU A 587 46.40 -2.11 15.59
N GLN A 588 46.93 -2.67 16.67
CA GLN A 588 46.46 -2.43 18.04
C GLN A 588 46.71 -0.98 18.48
N GLN A 589 47.86 -0.40 18.14
CA GLN A 589 48.18 1.00 18.39
C GLN A 589 47.30 1.95 17.55
N GLN A 590 46.95 1.56 16.32
CA GLN A 590 46.01 2.29 15.47
C GLN A 590 44.57 2.22 16.01
N GLN A 591 44.15 1.10 16.61
CA GLN A 591 42.88 1.01 17.35
C GLN A 591 42.88 1.91 18.59
N ILE A 592 43.95 1.91 19.40
CA ILE A 592 44.07 2.78 20.58
C ILE A 592 43.98 4.26 20.17
N SER A 593 44.65 4.66 19.09
CA SER A 593 44.58 6.03 18.56
C SER A 593 43.17 6.43 18.10
N ASN A 594 42.35 5.48 17.65
CA ASN A 594 40.96 5.72 17.25
C ASN A 594 39.96 5.66 18.43
N GLN A 595 40.37 5.19 19.61
CA GLN A 595 39.51 5.10 20.81
C GLN A 595 39.65 6.32 21.74
N PHE A 596 40.61 7.21 21.52
CA PHE A 596 40.94 8.31 22.43
C PHE A 596 40.28 9.68 22.13
N GLU A 597 39.26 9.73 21.26
CA GLU A 597 38.37 10.91 21.13
C GLU A 597 36.99 10.70 21.80
N SER A 598 37.03 10.76 23.14
CA SER A 598 35.93 11.13 24.04
C SER A 598 34.57 10.41 23.86
N ILE A 599 34.40 9.29 24.59
CA ILE A 599 33.07 8.88 25.07
C ILE A 599 32.76 9.71 26.33
N GLN A 600 31.49 10.12 26.48
CA GLN A 600 30.96 11.06 27.50
C GLN A 600 31.31 12.55 27.25
N GLY A 601 30.39 13.28 26.62
CA GLY A 601 30.51 14.75 26.48
C GLY A 601 29.40 15.37 25.61
N GLU A 602 29.32 15.00 24.34
CA GLU A 602 28.50 15.72 23.35
C GLU A 602 27.39 14.85 22.74
N ARG A 603 26.13 15.06 23.16
CA ARG A 603 24.95 14.49 22.50
C ARG A 603 24.12 15.52 21.70
N SER A 604 24.59 16.76 21.61
CA SER A 604 23.82 17.91 21.08
C SER A 604 24.66 18.92 20.28
N ASN A 605 25.49 18.47 19.33
CA ASN A 605 26.30 19.38 18.49
C ASN A 605 26.20 19.02 16.99
N PRO A 606 25.28 19.66 16.21
CA PRO A 606 24.97 19.25 14.84
C PRO A 606 26.15 19.26 13.86
N LEU A 607 27.11 20.18 14.05
CA LEU A 607 28.27 20.34 13.17
C LEU A 607 29.21 19.14 13.23
N ILE A 608 29.39 18.55 14.42
CA ILE A 608 30.24 17.36 14.62
C ILE A 608 29.56 16.13 14.02
N MET A 609 28.24 16.01 14.13
CA MET A 609 27.47 14.95 13.49
C MET A 609 27.59 15.04 11.97
N HIS A 610 27.44 16.23 11.39
CA HIS A 610 27.62 16.48 9.96
C HIS A 610 29.06 16.21 9.48
N PHE A 611 30.08 16.54 10.28
CA PHE A 611 31.48 16.20 9.96
C PHE A 611 31.71 14.67 9.94
N ARG A 612 31.25 13.95 10.98
CA ARG A 612 31.32 12.48 11.05
C ARG A 612 30.54 11.82 9.90
N LEU A 613 29.38 12.35 9.53
CA LEU A 613 28.60 11.87 8.39
C LEU A 613 29.36 12.06 7.07
N LYS A 614 29.97 13.23 6.85
CA LYS A 614 30.80 13.53 5.66
C LYS A 614 32.04 12.62 5.59
N GLN A 615 32.66 12.33 6.73
CA GLN A 615 33.78 11.41 6.83
C GLN A 615 33.36 9.96 6.52
N ALA A 616 32.20 9.52 7.03
CA ALA A 616 31.62 8.21 6.72
C ALA A 616 31.30 8.06 5.22
N VAL A 617 30.68 9.07 4.59
CA VAL A 617 30.45 9.09 3.13
C VAL A 617 31.78 9.03 2.35
N SER A 618 32.83 9.70 2.83
CA SER A 618 34.17 9.63 2.21
C SER A 618 34.83 8.24 2.36
N CYS A 619 34.55 7.52 3.46
CA CYS A 619 34.99 6.14 3.63
C CYS A 619 34.19 5.17 2.75
N ILE A 620 32.86 5.31 2.68
CA ILE A 620 31.99 4.47 1.85
C ILE A 620 32.34 4.61 0.36
N THR A 621 32.56 5.85 -0.13
CA THR A 621 32.94 6.10 -1.53
C THR A 621 34.36 5.59 -1.86
N ARG A 622 35.27 5.53 -0.88
CA ARG A 622 36.56 4.85 -1.04
C ARG A 622 36.40 3.33 -1.11
N LEU A 623 35.73 2.73 -0.13
CA LEU A 623 35.51 1.27 -0.06
C LEU A 623 34.73 0.75 -1.27
N SER A 624 33.76 1.52 -1.78
CA SER A 624 33.04 1.22 -3.02
C SER A 624 33.97 1.16 -4.24
N ARG A 625 34.97 2.07 -4.33
CA ARG A 625 35.98 2.06 -5.40
C ARG A 625 36.95 0.88 -5.26
N GLU A 626 37.41 0.61 -4.05
CA GLU A 626 38.29 -0.53 -3.75
C GLU A 626 37.60 -1.86 -4.07
N ASN A 627 36.31 -2.01 -3.72
CA ASN A 627 35.50 -3.17 -4.07
C ASN A 627 35.27 -3.29 -5.59
N GLN A 628 34.98 -2.18 -6.29
CA GLN A 628 34.88 -2.17 -7.76
C GLN A 628 36.20 -2.62 -8.42
N GLN A 629 37.35 -2.17 -7.91
CA GLN A 629 38.67 -2.60 -8.40
C GLN A 629 38.94 -4.09 -8.13
N LEU A 630 38.48 -4.63 -7.00
CA LEU A 630 38.53 -6.07 -6.72
C LEU A 630 37.60 -6.89 -7.62
N ILE A 631 36.41 -6.37 -7.95
CA ILE A 631 35.48 -6.98 -8.91
C ILE A 631 36.09 -6.99 -10.32
N GLU A 632 36.70 -5.88 -10.76
CA GLU A 632 37.40 -5.79 -12.04
C GLU A 632 38.63 -6.70 -12.10
N MET A 633 39.43 -6.76 -11.03
CA MET A 633 40.55 -7.70 -10.92
C MET A 633 40.07 -9.15 -10.95
N GLY A 634 39.00 -9.49 -10.21
CA GLY A 634 38.39 -10.81 -10.19
C GLY A 634 37.79 -11.21 -11.54
N ASN A 635 37.18 -10.27 -12.27
CA ASN A 635 36.71 -10.47 -13.64
C ASN A 635 37.87 -10.68 -14.61
N ARG A 636 38.96 -9.92 -14.47
CA ARG A 636 40.17 -10.10 -15.27
C ARG A 636 40.82 -11.46 -15.01
N LEU A 637 40.89 -11.90 -13.75
CA LEU A 637 41.41 -13.21 -13.36
C LEU A 637 40.51 -14.35 -13.86
N ARG A 638 39.18 -14.23 -13.73
CA ARG A 638 38.23 -15.18 -14.34
C ARG A 638 38.42 -15.29 -15.85
N GLY A 639 38.47 -14.16 -16.56
CA GLY A 639 38.73 -14.14 -18.01
C GLY A 639 40.08 -14.72 -18.39
N GLN A 640 41.12 -14.49 -17.57
CA GLN A 640 42.44 -15.09 -17.75
C GLN A 640 42.40 -16.62 -17.54
N ILE A 641 41.64 -17.13 -16.56
CA ILE A 641 41.43 -18.57 -16.35
C ILE A 641 40.69 -19.20 -17.54
N THR A 642 39.61 -18.58 -18.02
CA THR A 642 38.87 -19.04 -19.22
C THR A 642 39.75 -19.02 -20.48
N THR A 643 40.65 -18.04 -20.61
CA THR A 643 41.57 -17.93 -21.75
C THR A 643 42.79 -18.86 -21.63
N ALA A 644 43.15 -19.29 -20.42
CA ALA A 644 44.28 -20.18 -20.14
C ALA A 644 44.00 -21.68 -20.38
N GLY A 645 42.78 -22.04 -20.82
CA GLY A 645 42.53 -23.33 -21.46
C GLY A 645 42.37 -24.54 -20.53
N ILE A 646 41.89 -24.36 -19.30
CA ILE A 646 41.39 -25.48 -18.48
C ILE A 646 39.92 -25.70 -18.83
N GLN A 647 39.63 -26.82 -19.49
CA GLN A 647 38.25 -27.26 -19.78
C GLN A 647 37.66 -27.97 -18.55
N GLU A 648 36.45 -27.57 -18.16
CA GLU A 648 35.51 -28.50 -17.51
C GLU A 648 34.58 -29.15 -18.56
N PRO A 649 33.94 -30.30 -18.24
CA PRO A 649 33.31 -31.14 -19.26
C PRO A 649 32.10 -30.51 -19.95
N VAL A 650 32.00 -30.72 -21.26
CA VAL A 650 30.82 -30.38 -22.06
C VAL A 650 29.63 -31.24 -21.64
N GLN A 651 28.64 -30.62 -20.99
CA GLN A 651 27.27 -31.14 -20.91
C GLN A 651 26.61 -31.02 -22.30
N PRO A 652 25.88 -32.05 -22.77
CA PRO A 652 25.23 -32.01 -24.08
C PRO A 652 24.03 -31.04 -24.13
N GLU A 653 23.67 -30.63 -25.34
CA GLU A 653 22.62 -29.64 -25.63
C GLU A 653 21.23 -30.08 -25.12
N LYS A 654 20.44 -29.12 -24.61
CA LYS A 654 19.22 -29.37 -23.82
C LYS A 654 17.91 -29.08 -24.58
N ASP A 655 17.87 -29.38 -25.87
CA ASP A 655 16.69 -29.17 -26.72
C ASP A 655 15.64 -30.30 -26.54
N SER A 656 14.89 -30.25 -25.43
CA SER A 656 13.69 -31.12 -25.21
C SER A 656 12.78 -30.68 -24.04
N SER A 657 12.94 -29.47 -23.48
CA SER A 657 12.29 -29.10 -22.21
C SER A 657 10.76 -28.94 -22.24
N THR A 658 10.17 -28.70 -23.41
CA THR A 658 8.73 -28.35 -23.54
C THR A 658 7.77 -29.53 -23.31
N GLU A 659 8.20 -30.76 -23.60
CA GLU A 659 7.30 -31.92 -23.62
C GLU A 659 7.18 -32.61 -22.25
N LYS A 660 8.28 -32.65 -21.48
CA LYS A 660 8.26 -33.17 -20.10
C LYS A 660 7.42 -32.31 -19.15
N GLN A 661 7.46 -30.98 -19.26
CA GLN A 661 6.59 -30.11 -18.45
C GLN A 661 5.11 -30.35 -18.71
N ARG A 662 4.73 -30.66 -19.96
CA ARG A 662 3.34 -30.96 -20.32
C ARG A 662 2.86 -32.23 -19.59
N HIS A 663 3.59 -33.34 -19.72
CA HIS A 663 3.23 -34.58 -19.03
C HIS A 663 3.29 -34.49 -17.49
N GLN A 664 4.16 -33.65 -16.92
CA GLN A 664 4.14 -33.38 -15.48
C GLN A 664 2.87 -32.61 -15.07
N HIS A 665 2.43 -31.63 -15.87
CA HIS A 665 1.18 -30.91 -15.64
C HIS A 665 -0.05 -31.82 -15.83
N ASP A 666 -0.07 -32.64 -16.87
CA ASP A 666 -1.11 -33.65 -17.14
C ASP A 666 -1.25 -34.64 -15.95
N GLN A 667 -0.12 -35.09 -15.40
CA GLN A 667 -0.08 -35.99 -14.23
C GLN A 667 -0.56 -35.31 -12.94
N LEU A 668 -0.20 -34.04 -12.73
CA LEU A 668 -0.68 -33.27 -11.57
C LEU A 668 -2.19 -33.03 -11.64
N SER A 669 -2.74 -32.67 -12.80
CA SER A 669 -4.19 -32.54 -12.99
C SER A 669 -4.94 -33.88 -12.79
N ALA A 670 -4.34 -35.01 -13.17
CA ALA A 670 -4.92 -36.33 -12.91
C ALA A 670 -4.93 -36.68 -11.40
N LEU A 671 -3.88 -36.31 -10.67
CA LEU A 671 -3.82 -36.44 -9.20
C LEU A 671 -4.84 -35.54 -8.50
N GLU A 672 -4.99 -34.29 -8.94
CA GLU A 672 -5.96 -33.33 -8.40
C GLU A 672 -7.40 -33.82 -8.61
N GLN A 673 -7.73 -34.37 -9.78
CA GLN A 673 -9.04 -35.00 -10.02
C GLN A 673 -9.27 -36.23 -9.14
N LEU A 674 -8.27 -37.09 -8.91
CA LEU A 674 -8.38 -38.23 -7.99
C LEU A 674 -8.57 -37.78 -6.54
N GLN A 675 -7.87 -36.74 -6.10
CA GLN A 675 -8.04 -36.14 -4.78
C GLN A 675 -9.44 -35.55 -4.60
N TYR A 676 -9.99 -34.89 -5.62
CA TYR A 676 -11.36 -34.37 -5.60
C TYR A 676 -12.41 -35.49 -5.54
N GLN A 677 -12.21 -36.58 -6.28
CA GLN A 677 -13.10 -37.76 -6.24
C GLN A 677 -13.04 -38.50 -4.89
N LEU A 678 -11.86 -38.65 -4.28
CA LEU A 678 -11.73 -39.23 -2.94
C LEU A 678 -12.41 -38.34 -1.88
N THR A 679 -12.23 -37.02 -1.98
CA THR A 679 -12.85 -36.06 -1.05
C THR A 679 -14.38 -36.07 -1.14
N THR A 680 -14.95 -36.23 -2.34
CA THR A 680 -16.40 -36.37 -2.52
C THR A 680 -16.93 -37.74 -2.06
N GLN A 681 -16.18 -38.83 -2.21
CA GLN A 681 -16.59 -40.14 -1.66
C GLN A 681 -16.58 -40.17 -0.12
N VAL A 682 -15.58 -39.53 0.52
CA VAL A 682 -15.53 -39.40 2.00
C VAL A 682 -16.67 -38.52 2.55
N SER A 683 -17.27 -37.67 1.72
CA SER A 683 -18.35 -36.75 2.11
C SER A 683 -19.76 -37.36 2.04
N ALA A 684 -19.91 -38.64 1.69
CA ALA A 684 -21.22 -39.31 1.59
C ALA A 684 -21.70 -39.85 2.96
N PRO A 685 -22.89 -39.44 3.47
CA PRO A 685 -23.35 -39.77 4.83
C PRO A 685 -23.84 -41.22 4.95
N THR A 686 -22.90 -42.15 5.15
CA THR A 686 -23.21 -43.58 5.27
C THR A 686 -23.59 -43.92 6.71
N GLN A 687 -24.89 -44.18 6.95
CA GLN A 687 -25.41 -44.65 8.23
C GLN A 687 -24.94 -46.09 8.51
N PHE A 688 -24.27 -46.32 9.65
CA PHE A 688 -24.17 -47.66 10.26
C PHE A 688 -24.31 -47.58 11.79
N PRO A 689 -24.80 -48.65 12.45
CA PRO A 689 -25.46 -48.55 13.76
C PRO A 689 -24.56 -48.76 14.99
N ASN A 690 -25.14 -48.44 16.15
CA ASN A 690 -24.59 -48.68 17.50
C ASN A 690 -23.94 -50.05 17.68
N LEU A 691 -22.74 -50.08 18.28
CA LEU A 691 -22.21 -51.22 19.02
C LEU A 691 -21.50 -50.75 20.30
N HIS A 692 -21.53 -51.62 21.32
CA HIS A 692 -21.32 -51.28 22.73
C HIS A 692 -19.97 -50.64 23.11
N PHE A 693 -20.04 -49.68 24.04
CA PHE A 693 -18.93 -49.36 24.95
C PHE A 693 -18.58 -50.57 25.83
N ILE A 694 -17.29 -50.90 25.92
CA ILE A 694 -16.71 -51.68 27.03
C ILE A 694 -15.41 -50.98 27.43
N SER A 695 -15.27 -50.66 28.73
CA SER A 695 -14.09 -49.99 29.28
C SER A 695 -13.07 -51.00 29.82
N PRO A 696 -11.76 -50.82 29.57
CA PRO A 696 -10.72 -51.62 30.22
C PRO A 696 -10.33 -51.07 31.61
N GLU A 697 -9.96 -51.97 32.52
CA GLU A 697 -9.37 -51.65 33.83
C GLU A 697 -7.84 -51.37 33.75
N PRO A 698 -7.25 -50.69 34.74
CA PRO A 698 -5.80 -50.45 34.79
C PRO A 698 -5.01 -51.70 35.19
N ALA A 699 -4.00 -52.06 34.39
CA ALA A 699 -3.10 -53.18 34.70
C ALA A 699 -2.07 -52.84 35.78
N ASN A 700 -1.80 -53.81 36.67
CA ASN A 700 -0.84 -53.66 37.77
C ASN A 700 0.62 -53.66 37.28
N TYR A 701 1.46 -52.84 37.90
CA TYR A 701 2.91 -53.03 37.87
C TYR A 701 3.30 -54.25 38.70
N LYS A 702 4.22 -55.07 38.20
CA LYS A 702 4.94 -56.06 39.00
C LYS A 702 6.37 -56.22 38.48
N LEU A 703 7.33 -56.27 39.40
CA LEU A 703 8.73 -56.53 39.10
C LEU A 703 8.90 -57.98 38.61
N GLN A 704 9.80 -58.18 37.66
CA GLN A 704 10.98 -59.01 37.90
C GLN A 704 12.18 -58.48 37.11
#